data_AF-A0A552K1B7-F1
#
_entry.id   AF-A0A552K1B7-F1
#
_cell.length_a   1.000
_cell.length_b   1.000
_cell.length_c   1.000
_cell.angle_alpha   90.00
_cell.angle_beta   90.00
_cell.angle_gamma   90.00
#
_symmetry.space_group_name_H-M   'P 1'
#
loop_
_entity.id
_entity.type
_entity.pdbx_description
1 polymer ?
#
loop_
_entity_poly.entity_id
_entity_poly.type
_entity_poly.pdbx_seq_one_letter_code
_entity_poly.pdbx_strand_id
1 'polypeptide(L)'
;MISDQSLPPQNIEAEESILGGILLDPKALGRISDFLIPEAFYVKTHQDIYRAALALQGKGKPTDLMTVSSWLQDNHLLEEIGGMPRLLQLIERTVSAANIDRYAELVMDKYMRRQLISTGGEIIELARDTTLELENVFDESEQKIFRLTQKRPQEGLIFLGDTLIETFNQIEKMQETTTLPGIETQFYDLDAMTSGLQPSDLIIIAGRPSMGKTSFALNIAYNIAQQNLPVAVFSLEMSKEQLAQRLLSNEAKIESNRIRSGRLGQNDLEKVLGGLEKLLNLPIYIDDSANLSVIQMRSQVRRLQAEKKGQMGLVLIDYLQLMEGGGDNRVQELSKITRSLKGLAREIHAPVIALSQLSRAVESRNNKRPMMSDLRESGCLAGDSLVELADPRAKVPICELVNCSNFTVFALNEETIKLEKALVTKVFSTGFKPVFRLTTRLGRTIRATANHKFLTVHGWQRLDELNIGNYIALPRFLPSSQLQTMSNAELALLGHLIGDGCTLPRHSVQYTTKELDLANLVASLAIQVFDNRINPRISPEHQWYQVYLTANYPLTHNIKNPISQWLERLGIWGLRSYEKFIPPQVFEQTQSAIALFLRHLWSTDGSLKLVQGKSPRPMAYYSSSSLRLAQDVQSLLLRVEINGKLSKHSQTGKGRDQYHVTITGKSDLKKFTEIIGAVGSYKTQSLQEITTYLQNHQANPNKDIIPNDIWRLYAVPAMKQSGLTTRQMQAALGNQYCGTSLYKSNLSRERANKLGDILECSQIQHLADSDIYWDEVMAIQADGETEVYDLTVDKLHNFIANNIIVHNSIEQDADLIMMLYRDEYYNPDSPDRGVAEVIITKHRNGPTGTIKLLFQPEFTRFLNLKQSRSNY
;
A
#
# COMPACT_ATOMS: atom_id res chain seq x y z
N MET A 1 10.97 48.66 8.99
CA MET A 1 10.11 49.83 8.67
C MET A 1 10.10 50.00 7.16
N ILE A 2 9.05 49.51 6.50
CA ILE A 2 8.53 50.12 5.26
C ILE A 2 7.15 50.61 5.71
N SER A 3 7.07 51.90 6.00
CA SER A 3 5.79 52.60 6.06
C SER A 3 5.29 52.68 4.63
N ASP A 4 4.21 52.00 4.30
CA ASP A 4 3.49 52.29 3.06
C ASP A 4 2.00 52.40 3.39
N GLN A 5 1.51 53.63 3.43
CA GLN A 5 0.09 53.99 3.37
C GLN A 5 -0.45 53.73 1.94
N SER A 6 -0.05 52.63 1.33
CA SER A 6 -0.47 52.19 0.02
C SER A 6 -1.62 51.22 0.22
N LEU A 7 -2.82 51.60 -0.22
CA LEU A 7 -3.97 50.71 -0.22
C LEU A 7 -3.60 49.40 -0.95
N PRO A 8 -4.04 48.22 -0.47
CA PRO A 8 -3.79 46.96 -1.16
C PRO A 8 -4.19 47.06 -2.65
N PRO A 9 -3.43 46.43 -3.56
CA PRO A 9 -3.72 46.51 -5.00
C PRO A 9 -5.19 46.18 -5.29
N GLN A 10 -5.90 47.13 -5.88
CA GLN A 10 -7.34 47.07 -6.14
C GLN A 10 -7.69 47.84 -7.42
N ASN A 11 -8.80 47.49 -8.05
CA ASN A 11 -9.37 48.27 -9.15
C ASN A 11 -10.91 48.20 -9.07
N ILE A 12 -11.49 49.11 -8.29
CA ILE A 12 -12.92 49.11 -8.00
C ILE A 12 -13.74 49.40 -9.27
N GLU A 13 -13.23 50.25 -10.17
CA GLU A 13 -13.92 50.57 -11.44
C GLU A 13 -14.06 49.33 -12.34
N ALA A 14 -13.03 48.49 -12.39
CA ALA A 14 -13.08 47.23 -13.13
C ALA A 14 -14.05 46.24 -12.49
N GLU A 15 -14.08 46.15 -11.15
CA GLU A 15 -15.05 45.33 -10.41
C GLU A 15 -16.50 45.77 -10.68
N GLU A 16 -16.78 47.07 -10.59
CA GLU A 16 -18.11 47.63 -10.85
C GLU A 16 -18.54 47.38 -12.30
N SER A 17 -17.61 47.52 -13.26
CA SER A 17 -17.86 47.27 -14.69
C SER A 17 -18.14 45.79 -15.00
N ILE A 18 -17.50 44.85 -14.30
CA ILE A 18 -17.78 43.41 -14.43
C ILE A 18 -19.19 43.11 -13.93
N LEU A 19 -19.52 43.57 -12.74
CA LEU A 19 -20.82 43.29 -12.12
C LEU A 19 -21.97 43.93 -12.92
N GLY A 20 -21.87 45.20 -13.27
CA GLY A 20 -22.89 45.82 -14.12
C GLY A 20 -22.94 45.20 -15.52
N GLY A 21 -21.81 44.72 -16.05
CA GLY A 21 -21.74 43.97 -17.31
C GLY A 21 -22.52 42.65 -17.26
N ILE A 22 -22.40 41.90 -16.16
CA ILE A 22 -23.16 40.66 -15.92
C ILE A 22 -24.66 40.94 -15.79
N LEU A 23 -25.03 42.02 -15.10
CA LEU A 23 -26.44 42.42 -14.92
C LEU A 23 -27.09 42.93 -16.22
N LEU A 24 -26.30 43.52 -17.12
CA LEU A 24 -26.73 44.01 -18.44
C LEU A 24 -26.80 42.89 -19.50
N ASP A 25 -25.79 42.01 -19.54
CA ASP A 25 -25.71 40.89 -20.46
C ASP A 25 -25.44 39.59 -19.70
N PRO A 26 -26.48 38.76 -19.46
CA PRO A 26 -26.34 37.49 -18.76
C PRO A 26 -25.36 36.50 -19.41
N LYS A 27 -25.03 36.65 -20.70
CA LYS A 27 -24.04 35.79 -21.38
C LYS A 27 -22.60 36.17 -21.03
N ALA A 28 -22.38 37.38 -20.50
CA ALA A 28 -21.04 37.87 -20.17
C ALA A 28 -20.38 37.07 -19.04
N LEU A 29 -21.18 36.59 -18.07
CA LEU A 29 -20.67 35.78 -16.95
C LEU A 29 -19.98 34.50 -17.43
N GLY A 30 -20.53 33.84 -18.45
CA GLY A 30 -19.97 32.59 -18.98
C GLY A 30 -18.57 32.74 -19.61
N ARG A 31 -18.15 33.96 -19.96
CA ARG A 31 -16.79 34.19 -20.50
C ARG A 31 -15.72 34.29 -19.41
N ILE A 32 -16.12 34.61 -18.18
CA ILE A 32 -15.19 34.90 -17.07
C ILE A 32 -15.33 33.94 -15.89
N SER A 33 -16.42 33.17 -15.81
CA SER A 33 -16.71 32.24 -14.70
C SER A 33 -15.66 31.16 -14.50
N ASP A 34 -14.90 30.81 -15.55
CA ASP A 34 -13.91 29.73 -15.52
C ASP A 34 -12.63 30.11 -14.77
N PHE A 35 -12.34 31.42 -14.64
CA PHE A 35 -11.09 31.89 -14.03
C PHE A 35 -11.26 32.99 -12.97
N LEU A 36 -12.34 33.78 -13.01
CA LEU A 36 -12.62 34.81 -12.01
C LEU A 36 -13.38 34.21 -10.83
N ILE A 37 -12.74 34.19 -9.66
CA ILE A 37 -13.35 33.71 -8.40
C ILE A 37 -13.93 34.86 -7.57
N PRO A 38 -14.96 34.64 -6.74
CA PRO A 38 -15.53 35.70 -5.89
C PRO A 38 -14.52 36.41 -5.00
N GLU A 39 -13.54 35.70 -4.46
CA GLU A 39 -12.50 36.25 -3.57
C GLU A 39 -11.55 37.21 -4.30
N ALA A 40 -11.60 37.25 -5.63
CA ALA A 40 -10.82 38.18 -6.45
C ALA A 40 -11.31 39.63 -6.31
N PHE A 41 -12.58 39.84 -5.98
CA PHE A 41 -13.11 41.17 -5.73
C PHE A 41 -12.62 41.68 -4.36
N TYR A 42 -12.10 42.91 -4.34
CA TYR A 42 -11.62 43.56 -3.13
C TYR A 42 -12.78 43.95 -2.22
N VAL A 43 -13.87 44.45 -2.79
CA VAL A 43 -15.04 44.90 -2.03
C VAL A 43 -15.93 43.70 -1.68
N LYS A 44 -16.20 43.49 -0.39
CA LYS A 44 -17.05 42.39 0.10
C LYS A 44 -18.40 42.31 -0.63
N THR A 45 -19.10 43.44 -0.75
CA THR A 45 -20.41 43.49 -1.42
C THR A 45 -20.33 43.06 -2.90
N HIS A 46 -19.21 43.31 -3.58
CA HIS A 46 -18.99 42.85 -4.95
C HIS A 46 -18.80 41.33 -5.01
N GLN A 47 -18.13 40.73 -4.02
CA GLN A 47 -18.01 39.27 -3.89
C GLN A 47 -19.40 38.63 -3.79
N ASP A 48 -20.28 39.20 -2.97
CA ASP A 48 -21.60 38.63 -2.71
C ASP A 48 -22.54 38.76 -3.91
N ILE A 49 -22.48 39.87 -4.64
CA ILE A 49 -23.19 40.04 -5.92
C ILE A 49 -22.69 39.02 -6.95
N TYR A 50 -21.38 38.80 -7.05
CA TYR A 50 -20.81 37.81 -7.98
C TYR A 50 -21.16 36.36 -7.59
N ARG A 51 -21.16 36.03 -6.29
CA ARG A 51 -21.63 34.72 -5.78
C ARG A 51 -23.08 34.46 -6.14
N ALA A 52 -23.94 35.48 -6.02
CA ALA A 52 -25.34 35.40 -6.43
C ALA A 52 -25.47 35.08 -7.92
N ALA A 53 -24.69 35.78 -8.76
CA ALA A 53 -24.67 35.54 -10.21
C ALA A 53 -24.21 34.12 -10.56
N LEU A 54 -23.13 33.62 -9.96
CA LEU A 54 -22.65 32.25 -10.14
C LEU A 54 -23.68 31.21 -9.67
N ALA A 55 -24.34 31.43 -8.53
CA ALA A 55 -25.36 30.52 -8.01
C ALA A 55 -26.59 30.43 -8.92
N LEU A 56 -26.96 31.54 -9.57
CA LEU A 56 -28.04 31.57 -10.56
C LEU A 56 -27.65 30.87 -11.86
N GLN A 57 -26.42 31.11 -12.34
CA GLN A 57 -25.88 30.43 -13.52
C GLN A 57 -25.82 28.90 -13.32
N GLY A 58 -25.37 28.43 -12.15
CA GLY A 58 -25.35 27.00 -11.80
C GLY A 58 -26.74 26.36 -11.75
N LYS A 59 -27.80 27.16 -11.58
CA LYS A 59 -29.21 26.72 -11.65
C LYS A 59 -29.84 26.93 -13.03
N GLY A 60 -29.06 27.34 -14.03
CA GLY A 60 -29.55 27.64 -15.38
C GLY A 60 -30.49 28.83 -15.46
N LYS A 61 -30.45 29.75 -14.48
CA LYS A 61 -31.28 30.96 -14.45
C LYS A 61 -30.53 32.17 -15.02
N PRO A 62 -31.21 33.14 -15.64
CA PRO A 62 -30.57 34.36 -16.12
C PRO A 62 -29.99 35.18 -14.96
N THR A 63 -28.90 35.90 -15.20
CA THR A 63 -28.20 36.74 -14.22
C THR A 63 -28.50 38.23 -14.41
N ASP A 64 -29.72 38.56 -14.80
CA ASP A 64 -30.19 39.94 -14.94
C ASP A 64 -30.48 40.61 -13.58
N LEU A 65 -30.69 41.93 -13.61
CA LEU A 65 -30.99 42.74 -12.42
C LEU A 65 -32.14 42.19 -11.56
N MET A 66 -33.22 41.71 -12.18
CA MET A 66 -34.39 41.23 -11.44
C MET A 66 -34.13 39.88 -10.78
N THR A 67 -33.42 39.00 -11.48
CA THR A 67 -33.15 37.66 -10.98
C THR A 67 -32.08 37.67 -9.89
N VAL A 68 -31.04 38.48 -10.06
CA VAL A 68 -29.99 38.68 -9.04
C VAL A 68 -30.58 39.37 -7.80
N SER A 69 -31.41 40.39 -7.96
CA SER A 69 -32.02 41.08 -6.80
C SER A 69 -32.98 40.18 -6.02
N SER A 70 -33.84 39.39 -6.70
CA SER A 70 -34.71 38.41 -6.05
C SER A 70 -33.89 37.36 -5.28
N TRP A 71 -32.80 36.85 -5.87
CA TRP A 71 -31.95 35.87 -5.19
C TRP A 71 -31.29 36.47 -3.95
N LEU A 72 -30.80 37.69 -4.03
CA LEU A 72 -30.20 38.39 -2.89
C LEU A 72 -31.24 38.69 -1.80
N GLN A 73 -32.48 38.98 -2.18
CA GLN A 73 -33.58 39.20 -1.23
C GLN A 73 -33.97 37.91 -0.50
N ASP A 74 -34.11 36.80 -1.23
CA ASP A 74 -34.45 35.49 -0.68
C ASP A 74 -33.37 34.95 0.28
N ASN A 75 -32.13 35.40 0.13
CA ASN A 75 -31.00 35.04 1.00
C ASN A 75 -30.65 36.11 2.04
N HIS A 76 -31.49 37.14 2.21
CA HIS A 76 -31.29 38.25 3.16
C HIS A 76 -30.00 39.08 2.96
N LEU A 77 -29.43 39.07 1.75
CA LEU A 77 -28.19 39.79 1.41
C LEU A 77 -28.46 41.14 0.71
N LEU A 78 -29.68 41.38 0.22
CA LEU A 78 -30.00 42.57 -0.58
C LEU A 78 -29.79 43.88 0.20
N GLU A 79 -30.16 43.93 1.47
CA GLU A 79 -29.96 45.13 2.30
C GLU A 79 -28.47 45.34 2.63
N GLU A 80 -27.71 44.26 2.86
CA GLU A 80 -26.28 44.31 3.18
C GLU A 80 -25.42 44.86 2.02
N ILE A 81 -25.82 44.60 0.78
CA ILE A 81 -25.13 45.13 -0.40
C ILE A 81 -25.51 46.57 -0.75
N GLY A 82 -26.41 47.21 0.00
CA GLY A 82 -26.89 48.58 -0.27
C GLY A 82 -28.20 48.67 -1.07
N GLY A 83 -28.94 47.58 -1.18
CA GLY A 83 -30.27 47.52 -1.79
C GLY A 83 -30.29 47.65 -3.31
N MET A 84 -31.50 47.72 -3.86
CA MET A 84 -31.73 47.94 -5.29
C MET A 84 -30.99 49.15 -5.90
N PRO A 85 -30.88 50.31 -5.20
CA PRO A 85 -30.15 51.45 -5.74
C PRO A 85 -28.69 51.15 -6.08
N ARG A 86 -28.02 50.28 -5.30
CA ARG A 86 -26.63 49.92 -5.56
C ARG A 86 -26.48 49.09 -6.84
N LEU A 87 -27.39 48.15 -7.09
CA LEU A 87 -27.35 47.34 -8.32
C LEU A 87 -27.63 48.19 -9.57
N LEU A 88 -28.56 49.15 -9.48
CA LEU A 88 -28.81 50.12 -10.55
C LEU A 88 -27.59 50.99 -10.83
N GLN A 89 -26.89 51.44 -9.78
CA GLN A 89 -25.66 52.22 -9.92
C GLN A 89 -24.55 51.46 -10.66
N LEU A 90 -24.41 50.13 -10.44
CA LEU A 90 -23.45 49.30 -11.16
C LEU A 90 -23.76 49.24 -12.66
N ILE A 91 -25.04 49.16 -13.01
CA ILE A 91 -25.52 49.17 -14.39
C ILE A 91 -25.23 50.52 -15.05
N GLU A 92 -25.57 51.63 -14.39
CA GLU A 92 -25.36 52.99 -14.92
C GLU A 92 -23.88 53.31 -15.16
N ARG A 93 -22.97 52.77 -14.32
CA ARG A 93 -21.53 52.95 -14.46
C ARG A 93 -20.89 52.07 -15.53
N THR A 94 -21.59 51.03 -15.99
CA THR A 94 -21.06 50.10 -16.98
C THR A 94 -21.32 50.61 -18.40
N VAL A 95 -20.26 50.95 -19.13
CA VAL A 95 -20.36 51.45 -20.51
C VAL A 95 -20.65 50.32 -21.52
N SER A 96 -20.07 49.12 -21.32
CA SER A 96 -20.30 47.96 -22.20
C SER A 96 -19.84 46.66 -21.56
N ALA A 97 -20.58 45.57 -21.78
CA ALA A 97 -20.18 44.21 -21.41
C ALA A 97 -19.12 43.59 -22.35
N ALA A 98 -18.75 44.25 -23.46
CA ALA A 98 -17.84 43.69 -24.46
C ALA A 98 -16.44 43.37 -23.89
N ASN A 99 -15.92 44.25 -23.03
CA ASN A 99 -14.54 44.17 -22.50
C ASN A 99 -14.43 43.46 -21.14
N ILE A 100 -15.46 42.70 -20.74
CA ILE A 100 -15.50 42.05 -19.43
C ILE A 100 -14.29 41.15 -19.16
N ASP A 101 -13.77 40.47 -20.20
CA ASP A 101 -12.62 39.56 -20.12
C ASP A 101 -11.36 40.30 -19.66
N ARG A 102 -11.09 41.48 -20.26
CA ARG A 102 -9.96 42.34 -19.90
C ARG A 102 -10.10 42.93 -18.50
N TYR A 103 -11.32 43.28 -18.08
CA TYR A 103 -11.55 43.76 -16.72
C TYR A 103 -11.37 42.64 -15.69
N ALA A 104 -11.82 41.43 -16.00
CA ALA A 104 -11.62 40.26 -15.16
C ALA A 104 -10.12 39.92 -15.01
N GLU A 105 -9.34 39.99 -16.08
CA GLU A 105 -7.87 39.88 -16.02
C GLU A 105 -7.25 40.93 -15.11
N LEU A 106 -7.70 42.18 -15.18
CA LEU A 106 -7.22 43.27 -14.30
C LEU A 106 -7.56 43.00 -12.83
N VAL A 107 -8.79 42.56 -12.53
CA VAL A 107 -9.19 42.22 -11.15
C VAL A 107 -8.37 41.03 -10.64
N MET A 108 -8.11 40.02 -11.48
CA MET A 108 -7.25 38.89 -11.15
C MET A 108 -5.79 39.28 -10.93
N ASP A 109 -5.20 40.19 -11.73
CA ASP A 109 -3.86 40.75 -11.47
C ASP A 109 -3.80 41.37 -10.08
N LYS A 110 -4.80 42.18 -9.70
CA LYS A 110 -4.86 42.80 -8.38
C LYS A 110 -5.03 41.78 -7.26
N TYR A 111 -5.87 40.77 -7.45
CA TYR A 111 -6.02 39.66 -6.51
C TYR A 111 -4.71 38.90 -6.30
N MET A 112 -4.01 38.54 -7.38
CA MET A 112 -2.73 37.83 -7.30
C MET A 112 -1.66 38.65 -6.57
N ARG A 113 -1.62 39.97 -6.78
CA ARG A 113 -0.73 40.86 -6.01
C ARG A 113 -1.08 40.88 -4.53
N ARG A 114 -2.36 40.87 -4.15
CA ARG A 114 -2.78 40.78 -2.74
C ARG A 114 -2.39 39.43 -2.11
N GLN A 115 -2.56 38.33 -2.84
CA GLN A 115 -2.13 37.01 -2.39
C GLN A 115 -0.61 36.94 -2.20
N LEU A 116 0.15 37.57 -3.11
CA LEU A 116 1.61 37.69 -2.98
C LEU A 116 2.03 38.51 -1.77
N ILE A 117 1.34 39.63 -1.48
CA ILE A 117 1.59 40.43 -0.28
C ILE A 117 1.30 39.63 0.99
N SER A 118 0.17 38.90 1.04
CA SER A 118 -0.19 38.03 2.18
C SER A 118 0.87 36.96 2.41
N THR A 119 1.26 36.26 1.34
CA THR A 119 2.27 35.21 1.38
C THR A 119 3.64 35.76 1.79
N GLY A 120 4.00 36.96 1.33
CA GLY A 120 5.21 37.65 1.78
C GLY A 120 5.18 37.96 3.28
N GLY A 121 4.03 38.34 3.83
CA GLY A 121 3.83 38.52 5.27
C GLY A 121 4.05 37.22 6.05
N GLU A 122 3.46 36.12 5.60
CA GLU A 122 3.63 34.79 6.21
C GLU A 122 5.09 34.32 6.16
N ILE A 123 5.80 34.58 5.05
CA ILE A 123 7.22 34.25 4.92
C ILE A 123 8.07 35.09 5.88
N ILE A 124 7.73 36.37 6.08
CA ILE A 124 8.39 37.22 7.09
C ILE A 124 8.15 36.68 8.50
N GLU A 125 6.96 36.17 8.80
CA GLU A 125 6.65 35.54 10.09
C GLU A 125 7.43 34.23 10.27
N LEU A 126 7.46 33.36 9.26
CA LEU A 126 8.27 32.14 9.26
C LEU A 126 9.76 32.44 9.46
N ALA A 127 10.29 33.44 8.78
CA ALA A 127 11.69 33.84 8.92
C ALA A 127 12.04 34.43 10.30
N ARG A 128 11.03 34.88 11.08
CA ARG A 128 11.21 35.34 12.46
C ARG A 128 11.12 34.20 13.47
N ASP A 129 10.54 33.07 13.09
CA ASP A 129 10.43 31.91 13.97
C ASP A 129 11.78 31.18 14.06
N THR A 130 12.46 31.37 15.19
CA THR A 130 13.77 30.74 15.46
C THR A 130 13.65 29.33 16.04
N THR A 131 12.44 28.81 16.21
CA THR A 131 12.21 27.43 16.67
C THR A 131 12.30 26.40 15.54
N LEU A 132 12.15 26.84 14.29
CA LEU A 132 12.29 26.02 13.10
C LEU A 132 13.71 26.11 12.55
N GLU A 133 14.23 24.98 12.06
CA GLU A 133 15.50 24.97 11.34
C GLU A 133 15.39 25.73 10.01
N LEU A 134 16.47 26.42 9.63
CA LEU A 134 16.49 27.31 8.47
C LEU A 134 16.13 26.60 7.16
N GLU A 135 16.49 25.32 7.01
CA GLU A 135 16.13 24.50 5.85
C GLU A 135 14.61 24.33 5.72
N ASN A 136 13.91 24.07 6.83
CA ASN A 136 12.45 23.97 6.84
C ASN A 136 11.79 25.31 6.53
N VAL A 137 12.37 26.42 6.99
CA VAL A 137 11.91 27.77 6.66
C VAL A 137 12.01 28.05 5.16
N PHE A 138 13.11 27.63 4.53
CA PHE A 138 13.27 27.74 3.07
C PHE A 138 12.27 26.86 2.32
N ASP A 139 12.11 25.60 2.72
CA ASP A 139 11.19 24.66 2.09
C ASP A 139 9.73 25.14 2.18
N GLU A 140 9.27 25.60 3.35
CA GLU A 140 7.92 26.14 3.51
C GLU A 140 7.70 27.44 2.71
N SER A 141 8.72 28.30 2.67
CA SER A 141 8.67 29.54 1.89
C SER A 141 8.58 29.26 0.40
N GLU A 142 9.36 28.30 -0.11
CA GLU A 142 9.32 27.87 -1.51
C GLU A 142 7.93 27.27 -1.81
N GLN A 143 7.40 26.39 -0.97
CA GLN A 143 6.06 25.82 -1.16
C GLN A 143 4.96 26.89 -1.20
N LYS A 144 5.02 27.91 -0.34
CA LYS A 144 4.01 28.99 -0.30
C LYS A 144 4.05 29.85 -1.58
N ILE A 145 5.24 30.29 -2.02
CA ILE A 145 5.39 31.01 -3.30
C ILE A 145 4.96 30.12 -4.48
N PHE A 146 5.28 28.83 -4.39
CA PHE A 146 4.96 27.86 -5.43
C PHE A 146 3.44 27.67 -5.59
N ARG A 147 2.66 27.61 -4.51
CA ARG A 147 1.18 27.52 -4.58
C ARG A 147 0.56 28.71 -5.29
N LEU A 148 1.13 29.91 -5.18
CA LEU A 148 0.64 31.10 -5.87
C LEU A 148 0.87 31.06 -7.38
N THR A 149 1.97 30.46 -7.82
CA THR A 149 2.31 30.34 -9.25
C THR A 149 1.59 29.17 -9.92
N GLN A 150 1.06 28.21 -9.16
CA GLN A 150 0.43 26.99 -9.67
C GLN A 150 -1.07 27.07 -10.03
N LYS A 151 -1.75 28.22 -9.95
CA LYS A 151 -3.15 28.30 -10.44
C LYS A 151 -3.21 28.31 -11.98
N ARG A 152 -3.00 27.15 -12.58
CA ARG A 152 -3.77 26.65 -13.73
C ARG A 152 -4.78 25.62 -13.19
N PRO A 153 -5.98 25.51 -13.78
CA PRO A 153 -7.06 24.70 -13.22
C PRO A 153 -6.58 23.25 -13.05
N GLN A 154 -6.97 22.61 -11.94
CA GLN A 154 -7.09 21.15 -11.93
C GLN A 154 -7.91 20.80 -13.16
N GLU A 155 -7.29 20.15 -14.16
CA GLU A 155 -8.06 19.58 -15.26
C GLU A 155 -9.07 18.63 -14.62
N GLY A 156 -10.33 19.03 -14.66
CA GLY A 156 -11.45 18.20 -14.24
C GLY A 156 -11.61 17.01 -15.18
N LEU A 157 -12.78 16.40 -15.17
CA LEU A 157 -13.10 15.36 -16.12
C LEU A 157 -13.19 15.97 -17.53
N ILE A 158 -12.35 15.50 -18.46
CA ILE A 158 -12.39 15.86 -19.88
C ILE A 158 -13.32 14.89 -20.60
N PHE A 159 -14.14 15.38 -21.54
CA PHE A 159 -14.98 14.52 -22.37
C PHE A 159 -14.11 13.69 -23.32
N LEU A 160 -14.27 12.36 -23.33
CA LEU A 160 -13.45 11.44 -24.12
C LEU A 160 -13.41 11.81 -25.61
N GLY A 161 -14.49 12.38 -26.16
CA GLY A 161 -14.56 12.79 -27.56
C GLY A 161 -13.49 13.83 -27.93
N ASP A 162 -13.20 14.78 -27.04
CA ASP A 162 -12.22 15.84 -27.29
C ASP A 162 -10.80 15.24 -27.34
N THR A 163 -10.47 14.37 -26.38
CA THR A 163 -9.20 13.65 -26.34
C THR A 163 -9.03 12.71 -27.54
N LEU A 164 -10.10 12.05 -28.00
CA LEU A 164 -10.05 11.18 -29.18
C LEU A 164 -9.75 11.96 -30.46
N ILE A 165 -10.31 13.16 -30.62
CA ILE A 165 -10.02 14.02 -31.78
C ILE A 165 -8.56 14.46 -31.75
N GLU A 166 -8.04 14.89 -30.59
CA GLU A 166 -6.61 15.23 -30.44
C GLU A 166 -5.70 14.05 -30.74
N THR A 167 -6.03 12.87 -30.20
CA THR A 167 -5.27 11.63 -30.42
C THR A 167 -5.27 11.24 -31.90
N PHE A 168 -6.42 11.33 -32.57
CA PHE A 168 -6.53 11.03 -34.00
C PHE A 168 -5.67 11.99 -34.84
N ASN A 169 -5.73 13.29 -34.56
CA ASN A 169 -4.88 14.29 -35.23
C ASN A 169 -3.38 14.05 -35.02
N GLN A 170 -2.98 13.52 -33.85
CA GLN A 170 -1.59 13.10 -33.60
C GLN A 170 -1.21 11.87 -34.44
N ILE A 171 -2.10 10.89 -34.56
CA ILE A 171 -1.88 9.69 -35.38
C ILE A 171 -1.74 10.06 -36.86
N GLU A 172 -2.58 10.95 -37.39
CA GLU A 172 -2.48 11.41 -38.79
C GLU A 172 -1.13 12.08 -39.07
N LYS A 173 -0.67 12.97 -38.18
CA LYS A 173 0.67 13.58 -38.30
C LYS A 173 1.79 12.55 -38.26
N MET A 174 1.66 11.50 -37.45
CA MET A 174 2.64 10.41 -37.37
C MET A 174 2.63 9.48 -38.59
N GLN A 175 1.56 9.45 -39.40
CA GLN A 175 1.58 8.70 -40.66
C GLN A 175 2.33 9.45 -41.77
N GLU A 176 2.35 10.78 -41.72
CA GLU A 176 3.06 11.62 -42.70
C GLU A 176 4.59 11.63 -42.48
N THR A 177 5.03 11.55 -41.22
CA THR A 177 6.44 11.45 -40.84
C THR A 177 6.75 10.03 -40.41
N THR A 178 7.68 9.32 -41.08
CA THR A 178 8.12 7.94 -40.75
C THR A 178 8.90 7.84 -39.42
N THR A 179 8.52 8.62 -38.41
CA THR A 179 9.15 8.77 -37.10
C THR A 179 8.41 7.93 -36.07
N LEU A 180 9.14 7.31 -35.16
CA LEU A 180 8.53 6.60 -34.04
C LEU A 180 7.73 7.55 -33.13
N PRO A 181 6.67 7.07 -32.45
CA PRO A 181 5.85 7.89 -31.57
C PRO A 181 6.61 8.38 -30.33
N GLY A 182 7.59 7.60 -29.84
CA GLY A 182 8.47 7.98 -28.74
C GLY A 182 9.82 8.53 -29.20
N ILE A 183 10.62 9.02 -28.26
CA ILE A 183 11.97 9.55 -28.50
C ILE A 183 12.92 8.41 -28.84
N GLU A 184 13.58 8.45 -30.00
CA GLU A 184 14.46 7.39 -30.47
C GLU A 184 15.75 7.29 -29.63
N THR A 185 16.09 6.08 -29.19
CA THR A 185 17.35 5.80 -28.48
C THR A 185 18.54 5.60 -29.42
N GLN A 186 18.28 5.44 -30.72
CA GLN A 186 19.24 5.04 -31.78
C GLN A 186 19.79 3.61 -31.61
N PHE A 187 19.16 2.81 -30.75
CA PHE A 187 19.38 1.37 -30.68
C PHE A 187 18.23 0.67 -31.38
N TYR A 188 18.41 0.25 -32.64
CA TYR A 188 17.31 -0.14 -33.53
C TYR A 188 16.44 -1.26 -32.97
N ASP A 189 17.05 -2.28 -32.36
CA ASP A 189 16.32 -3.40 -31.76
C ASP A 189 15.57 -2.97 -30.48
N LEU A 190 16.10 -1.99 -29.74
CA LEU A 190 15.42 -1.41 -28.57
C LEU A 190 14.25 -0.54 -28.99
N ASP A 191 14.48 0.36 -29.95
CA ASP A 191 13.47 1.24 -30.50
C ASP A 191 12.34 0.45 -31.18
N ALA A 192 12.64 -0.68 -31.83
CA ALA A 192 11.64 -1.58 -32.39
C ALA A 192 10.79 -2.27 -31.31
N MET A 193 11.36 -2.54 -30.13
CA MET A 193 10.62 -3.16 -29.02
C MET A 193 9.82 -2.16 -28.18
N THR A 194 10.30 -0.92 -28.04
CA THR A 194 9.66 0.11 -27.19
C THR A 194 8.88 1.16 -27.97
N SER A 195 9.02 1.19 -29.30
CA SER A 195 8.54 2.28 -30.17
C SER A 195 9.13 3.64 -29.79
N GLY A 196 10.40 3.66 -29.39
CA GLY A 196 11.08 4.80 -28.75
C GLY A 196 10.73 4.94 -27.26
N LEU A 197 11.30 5.93 -26.58
CA LEU A 197 10.99 6.25 -25.19
C LEU A 197 9.77 7.18 -25.13
N GLN A 198 8.69 6.72 -24.51
CA GLN A 198 7.45 7.49 -24.49
C GLN A 198 7.54 8.69 -23.53
N PRO A 199 6.98 9.85 -23.91
CA PRO A 199 6.80 10.98 -22.99
C PRO A 199 6.04 10.56 -21.73
N SER A 200 6.40 11.15 -20.59
CA SER A 200 5.77 10.86 -19.29
C SER A 200 6.06 9.50 -18.66
N ASP A 201 6.84 8.62 -19.29
CA ASP A 201 7.19 7.31 -18.73
C ASP A 201 8.34 7.38 -17.73
N LEU A 202 8.21 6.56 -16.67
CA LEU A 202 9.29 6.25 -15.75
C LEU A 202 9.95 4.94 -16.18
N ILE A 203 11.22 5.02 -16.53
CA ILE A 203 12.02 3.90 -17.03
C ILE A 203 13.08 3.54 -15.99
N ILE A 204 13.12 2.29 -15.56
CA ILE A 204 14.16 1.79 -14.66
C ILE A 204 15.16 0.96 -15.45
N ILE A 205 16.44 1.32 -15.36
CA ILE A 205 17.55 0.50 -15.90
C ILE A 205 18.32 -0.09 -14.73
N ALA A 206 18.37 -1.41 -14.67
CA ALA A 206 18.99 -2.13 -13.57
C ALA A 206 20.07 -3.10 -14.01
N GLY A 207 20.95 -3.45 -13.08
CA GLY A 207 22.09 -4.31 -13.34
C GLY A 207 23.00 -4.43 -12.12
N ARG A 208 23.84 -5.47 -12.08
CA ARG A 208 24.91 -5.58 -11.08
C ARG A 208 26.00 -4.51 -11.32
N PRO A 209 26.86 -4.23 -10.33
CA PRO A 209 28.05 -3.40 -10.55
C PRO A 209 28.86 -3.89 -11.76
N SER A 210 29.50 -2.97 -12.48
CA SER A 210 30.30 -3.25 -13.68
C SER A 210 29.58 -3.82 -14.92
N MET A 211 28.26 -4.02 -14.87
CA MET A 211 27.46 -4.45 -16.04
C MET A 211 27.30 -3.37 -17.11
N GLY A 212 27.68 -2.11 -16.82
CA GLY A 212 27.64 -1.01 -17.79
C GLY A 212 26.40 -0.12 -17.73
N LYS A 213 25.63 -0.14 -16.63
CA LYS A 213 24.42 0.70 -16.43
C LYS A 213 24.60 2.16 -16.81
N THR A 214 25.55 2.85 -16.15
CA THR A 214 25.84 4.26 -16.41
C THR A 214 26.27 4.49 -17.85
N SER A 215 27.11 3.60 -18.42
CA SER A 215 27.55 3.71 -19.81
C SER A 215 26.40 3.58 -20.81
N PHE A 216 25.51 2.61 -20.59
CA PHE A 216 24.33 2.40 -21.43
C PHE A 216 23.40 3.62 -21.37
N ALA A 217 23.10 4.12 -20.16
CA ALA A 217 22.23 5.27 -19.97
C ALA A 217 22.81 6.58 -20.52
N LEU A 218 24.13 6.79 -20.36
CA LEU A 218 24.82 7.93 -20.98
C LEU A 218 24.82 7.84 -22.50
N ASN A 219 24.87 6.65 -23.09
CA ASN A 219 24.79 6.49 -24.55
C ASN A 219 23.39 6.84 -25.07
N ILE A 220 22.33 6.44 -24.36
CA ILE A 220 20.96 6.90 -24.67
C ILE A 220 20.87 8.42 -24.56
N ALA A 221 21.33 9.00 -23.44
CA ALA A 221 21.34 10.45 -23.24
C ALA A 221 22.11 11.20 -24.35
N TYR A 222 23.27 10.67 -24.74
CA TYR A 222 24.08 11.22 -25.82
C TYR A 222 23.34 11.19 -27.17
N ASN A 223 22.71 10.07 -27.52
CA ASN A 223 21.97 9.91 -28.77
C ASN A 223 20.72 10.80 -28.83
N ILE A 224 20.04 11.02 -27.70
CA ILE A 224 18.90 11.94 -27.60
C ILE A 224 19.36 13.39 -27.74
N ALA A 225 20.48 13.76 -27.09
CA ALA A 225 21.03 15.10 -27.19
C ALA A 225 21.47 15.45 -28.61
N GLN A 226 21.92 14.46 -29.41
CA GLN A 226 22.22 14.66 -30.84
C GLN A 226 21.00 15.03 -31.69
N GLN A 227 19.79 14.71 -31.23
CA GLN A 227 18.53 15.15 -31.84
C GLN A 227 18.15 16.58 -31.42
N ASN A 228 19.07 17.30 -30.77
CA ASN A 228 18.93 18.67 -30.26
C ASN A 228 17.85 18.82 -29.17
N LEU A 229 17.55 17.74 -28.44
CA LEU A 229 16.64 17.73 -27.31
C LEU A 229 17.41 17.87 -25.98
N PRO A 230 17.01 18.77 -25.06
CA PRO A 230 17.68 18.96 -23.78
C PRO A 230 17.66 17.69 -22.91
N VAL A 231 18.81 17.33 -22.35
CA VAL A 231 18.97 16.20 -21.43
C VAL A 231 19.52 16.70 -20.10
N ALA A 232 18.81 16.41 -19.00
CA ALA A 232 19.30 16.63 -17.64
C ALA A 232 19.85 15.32 -17.05
N VAL A 233 21.04 15.36 -16.46
CA VAL A 233 21.72 14.22 -15.85
C VAL A 233 22.04 14.55 -14.40
N PHE A 234 21.43 13.82 -13.47
CA PHE A 234 21.71 13.89 -12.04
C PHE A 234 22.60 12.70 -11.66
N SER A 235 23.83 12.97 -11.24
CA SER A 235 24.77 11.94 -10.83
C SER A 235 25.05 12.01 -9.33
N LEU A 236 24.64 10.97 -8.63
CA LEU A 236 24.78 10.81 -7.18
C LEU A 236 25.99 9.94 -6.81
N GLU A 237 26.48 9.11 -7.75
CA GLU A 237 27.62 8.22 -7.52
C GLU A 237 28.93 8.75 -8.16
N MET A 238 28.83 9.42 -9.31
CA MET A 238 29.99 9.84 -10.10
C MET A 238 30.08 11.37 -10.19
N SER A 239 31.29 11.91 -10.27
CA SER A 239 31.46 13.34 -10.50
C SER A 239 31.17 13.71 -11.96
N LYS A 240 30.79 14.97 -12.22
CA LYS A 240 30.54 15.47 -13.58
C LYS A 240 31.76 15.31 -14.50
N GLU A 241 32.98 15.43 -13.96
CA GLU A 241 34.22 15.24 -14.73
C GLU A 241 34.36 13.79 -15.18
N GLN A 242 34.00 12.83 -14.34
CA GLN A 242 34.06 11.41 -14.70
C GLN A 242 33.02 11.05 -15.78
N LEU A 243 31.82 11.65 -15.73
CA LEU A 243 30.82 11.48 -16.78
C LEU A 243 31.27 12.13 -18.10
N ALA A 244 31.81 13.35 -18.05
CA ALA A 244 32.35 14.04 -19.22
C ALA A 244 33.49 13.26 -19.87
N GLN A 245 34.40 12.68 -19.07
CA GLN A 245 35.48 11.81 -19.57
C GLN A 245 34.94 10.57 -20.31
N ARG A 246 33.83 9.98 -19.85
CA ARG A 246 33.20 8.83 -20.53
C ARG A 246 32.56 9.23 -21.85
N LEU A 247 31.84 10.37 -21.89
CA LEU A 247 31.28 10.90 -23.12
C LEU A 247 32.38 11.21 -24.15
N LEU A 248 33.48 11.81 -23.71
CA LEU A 248 34.63 12.09 -24.56
C LEU A 248 35.33 10.82 -25.03
N SER A 249 35.51 9.82 -24.17
CA SER A 249 36.05 8.51 -24.54
C SER A 249 35.20 7.81 -25.59
N ASN A 250 33.88 7.85 -25.43
CA ASN A 250 32.92 7.31 -26.39
C ASN A 250 33.02 8.01 -27.77
N GLU A 251 33.05 9.35 -27.77
CA GLU A 251 33.08 10.12 -29.02
C GLU A 251 34.44 10.07 -29.72
N ALA A 252 35.52 10.32 -29.00
CA ALA A 252 36.87 10.35 -29.55
C ALA A 252 37.42 8.94 -29.88
N LYS A 253 36.74 7.87 -29.41
CA LYS A 253 37.17 6.47 -29.53
C LYS A 253 38.59 6.25 -29.00
N ILE A 254 38.83 6.80 -27.81
CA ILE A 254 40.10 6.66 -27.07
C ILE A 254 39.78 6.07 -25.71
N GLU A 255 40.61 5.12 -25.27
CA GLU A 255 40.46 4.47 -23.97
C GLU A 255 40.34 5.48 -22.82
N SER A 256 39.34 5.28 -21.95
CA SER A 256 39.06 6.21 -20.84
C SER A 256 40.27 6.39 -19.90
N ASN A 257 41.05 5.33 -19.65
CA ASN A 257 42.27 5.41 -18.84
C ASN A 257 43.37 6.26 -19.48
N ARG A 258 43.46 6.28 -20.82
CA ARG A 258 44.44 7.09 -21.55
C ARG A 258 44.09 8.57 -21.51
N ILE A 259 42.80 8.90 -21.65
CA ILE A 259 42.29 10.26 -21.44
C ILE A 259 42.55 10.70 -20.00
N ARG A 260 42.22 9.87 -19.02
CA ARG A 260 42.42 10.17 -17.59
C ARG A 260 43.88 10.39 -17.21
N SER A 261 44.78 9.57 -17.74
CA SER A 261 46.22 9.65 -17.44
C SER A 261 46.97 10.69 -18.27
N GLY A 262 46.30 11.36 -19.22
CA GLY A 262 46.92 12.33 -20.13
C GLY A 262 47.93 11.71 -21.11
N ARG A 263 47.95 10.38 -21.27
CA ARG A 263 48.89 9.65 -22.15
C ARG A 263 48.36 9.57 -23.58
N LEU A 264 48.27 10.73 -24.23
CA LEU A 264 47.72 10.90 -25.57
C LEU A 264 48.87 11.15 -26.57
N GLY A 265 48.86 10.43 -27.70
CA GLY A 265 49.75 10.76 -28.83
C GLY A 265 49.21 11.95 -29.64
N GLN A 266 49.99 12.46 -30.61
CA GLN A 266 49.54 13.55 -31.48
C GLN A 266 48.22 13.25 -32.21
N ASN A 267 48.09 12.05 -32.78
CA ASN A 267 46.86 11.62 -33.46
C ASN A 267 45.65 11.45 -32.52
N ASP A 268 45.89 11.20 -31.22
CA ASP A 268 44.82 11.09 -30.25
C ASP A 268 44.31 12.48 -29.82
N LEU A 269 45.20 13.46 -29.78
CA LEU A 269 44.85 14.85 -29.46
C LEU A 269 43.85 15.42 -30.49
N GLU A 270 44.06 15.17 -31.77
CA GLU A 270 43.14 15.58 -32.84
C GLU A 270 41.74 14.98 -32.67
N LYS A 271 41.65 13.68 -32.33
CA LYS A 271 40.37 13.00 -32.06
C LYS A 271 39.68 13.55 -30.82
N VAL A 272 40.45 13.86 -29.77
CA VAL A 272 39.91 14.49 -28.55
C VAL A 272 39.34 15.87 -28.88
N LEU A 273 40.07 16.70 -29.62
CA LEU A 273 39.60 18.03 -30.01
C LEU A 273 38.31 17.96 -30.85
N GLY A 274 38.26 17.07 -31.84
CA GLY A 274 37.05 16.86 -32.64
C GLY A 274 35.87 16.34 -31.82
N GLY A 275 36.11 15.43 -30.87
CA GLY A 275 35.07 14.96 -29.95
C GLY A 275 34.58 16.05 -29.00
N LEU A 276 35.48 16.92 -28.54
CA LEU A 276 35.16 18.03 -27.65
C LEU A 276 34.32 19.09 -28.37
N GLU A 277 34.65 19.45 -29.60
CA GLU A 277 33.85 20.37 -30.42
C GLU A 277 32.41 19.87 -30.59
N LYS A 278 32.24 18.58 -30.84
CA LYS A 278 30.91 17.98 -30.96
C LYS A 278 30.15 18.00 -29.64
N LEU A 279 30.80 17.62 -28.53
CA LEU A 279 30.18 17.58 -27.21
C LEU A 279 29.78 18.97 -26.69
N LEU A 280 30.55 20.01 -26.98
CA LEU A 280 30.24 21.40 -26.60
C LEU A 280 28.91 21.91 -27.19
N ASN A 281 28.51 21.38 -28.34
CA ASN A 281 27.27 21.79 -29.02
C ASN A 281 26.04 20.99 -28.57
N LEU A 282 26.19 19.97 -27.71
CA LEU A 282 25.08 19.15 -27.27
C LEU A 282 24.38 19.74 -26.03
N PRO A 283 23.04 19.72 -25.97
CA PRO A 283 22.27 20.25 -24.84
C PRO A 283 22.21 19.26 -23.65
N ILE A 284 23.36 18.84 -23.14
CA ILE A 284 23.49 17.96 -21.96
C ILE A 284 23.85 18.79 -20.73
N TYR A 285 23.04 18.69 -19.68
CA TYR A 285 23.18 19.42 -18.42
C TYR A 285 23.43 18.42 -17.30
N ILE A 286 24.51 18.59 -16.53
CA ILE A 286 24.91 17.65 -15.47
C ILE A 286 24.89 18.37 -14.12
N ASP A 287 24.27 17.73 -13.12
CA ASP A 287 24.38 18.09 -11.71
C ASP A 287 24.94 16.89 -10.93
N ASP A 288 26.04 17.11 -10.21
CA ASP A 288 26.72 16.14 -9.36
C ASP A 288 26.66 16.50 -7.86
N SER A 289 25.71 17.33 -7.47
CA SER A 289 25.50 17.72 -6.07
C SER A 289 25.13 16.51 -5.21
N ALA A 290 25.84 16.34 -4.10
CA ALA A 290 25.55 15.28 -3.13
C ALA A 290 24.17 15.49 -2.47
N ASN A 291 23.48 14.40 -2.15
CA ASN A 291 22.24 14.37 -1.37
C ASN A 291 21.06 15.20 -1.95
N LEU A 292 20.96 15.31 -3.28
CA LEU A 292 19.83 15.97 -3.94
C LEU A 292 18.49 15.31 -3.65
N SER A 293 17.51 16.09 -3.18
CA SER A 293 16.13 15.63 -3.04
C SER A 293 15.38 15.62 -4.37
N VAL A 294 14.33 14.80 -4.50
CA VAL A 294 13.48 14.77 -5.72
C VAL A 294 12.83 16.13 -5.99
N ILE A 295 12.55 16.92 -4.95
CA ILE A 295 11.96 18.26 -5.05
C ILE A 295 12.97 19.23 -5.68
N GLN A 296 14.22 19.20 -5.24
CA GLN A 296 15.30 20.02 -5.80
C GLN A 296 15.54 19.65 -7.27
N MET A 297 15.65 18.35 -7.60
CA MET A 297 15.77 17.90 -8.98
C MET A 297 14.61 18.40 -9.84
N ARG A 298 13.37 18.29 -9.34
CA ARG A 298 12.17 18.79 -10.02
C ARG A 298 12.25 20.29 -10.29
N SER A 299 12.68 21.09 -9.31
CA SER A 299 12.84 22.55 -9.46
C SER A 299 13.85 22.88 -10.58
N GLN A 300 15.01 22.20 -10.59
CA GLN A 300 16.03 22.40 -11.62
C GLN A 300 15.57 22.00 -13.02
N VAL A 301 14.93 20.83 -13.16
CA VAL A 301 14.40 20.35 -14.45
C VAL A 301 13.37 21.33 -15.02
N ARG A 302 12.46 21.83 -14.18
CA ARG A 302 11.47 22.82 -14.61
C ARG A 302 12.10 24.13 -15.06
N ARG A 303 13.13 24.62 -14.35
CA ARG A 303 13.87 25.82 -14.76
C ARG A 303 14.51 25.61 -16.13
N LEU A 304 15.17 24.48 -16.33
CA LEU A 304 15.77 24.12 -17.62
C LEU A 304 14.72 24.02 -18.73
N GLN A 305 13.58 23.37 -18.46
CA GLN A 305 12.47 23.25 -19.41
C GLN A 305 11.93 24.64 -19.81
N ALA A 306 11.78 25.56 -18.85
CA ALA A 306 11.34 26.93 -19.12
C ALA A 306 12.34 27.69 -20.00
N GLU A 307 13.64 27.59 -19.72
CA GLU A 307 14.72 28.18 -20.54
C GLU A 307 14.75 27.60 -21.97
N LYS A 308 14.35 26.34 -22.12
CA LYS A 308 14.32 25.61 -23.40
C LYS A 308 12.95 25.61 -24.07
N LYS A 309 12.15 26.66 -23.84
CA LYS A 309 10.84 26.88 -24.50
C LYS A 309 9.86 25.72 -24.30
N GLY A 310 9.91 25.08 -23.13
CA GLY A 310 9.02 23.96 -22.78
C GLY A 310 9.49 22.59 -23.23
N GLN A 311 10.61 22.48 -23.95
CA GLN A 311 11.10 21.20 -24.48
C GLN A 311 12.03 20.50 -23.48
N MET A 312 11.84 19.20 -23.31
CA MET A 312 12.72 18.29 -22.58
C MET A 312 12.79 16.95 -23.31
N GLY A 313 14.01 16.42 -23.49
CA GLY A 313 14.23 15.12 -24.13
C GLY A 313 14.32 13.97 -23.14
N LEU A 314 15.11 14.14 -22.09
CA LEU A 314 15.33 13.09 -21.08
C LEU A 314 15.78 13.68 -19.75
N VAL A 315 15.31 13.08 -18.66
CA VAL A 315 15.94 13.22 -17.33
C VAL A 315 16.56 11.89 -16.95
N LEU A 316 17.86 11.88 -16.68
CA LEU A 316 18.63 10.71 -16.26
C LEU A 316 19.09 10.87 -14.81
N ILE A 317 18.87 9.84 -13.98
CA ILE A 317 19.26 9.84 -12.56
C ILE A 317 20.12 8.59 -12.27
N ASP A 318 21.35 8.80 -11.81
CA ASP A 318 22.34 7.74 -11.50
C ASP A 318 22.82 7.83 -10.04
N TYR A 319 22.37 7.02 -9.07
CA TYR A 319 21.35 5.97 -9.09
C TYR A 319 20.43 6.09 -7.86
N LEU A 320 19.20 5.55 -7.98
CA LEU A 320 18.08 5.77 -7.06
C LEU A 320 18.37 5.52 -5.57
N GLN A 321 19.25 4.57 -5.23
CA GLN A 321 19.41 4.11 -3.84
C GLN A 321 20.37 4.98 -3.01
N LEU A 322 20.98 6.02 -3.61
CA LEU A 322 21.76 7.05 -2.91
C LEU A 322 20.96 8.29 -2.54
N MET A 323 19.68 8.36 -2.91
CA MET A 323 18.81 9.47 -2.50
C MET A 323 18.39 9.26 -1.04
N GLU A 324 18.71 10.22 -0.17
CA GLU A 324 18.30 10.19 1.25
C GLU A 324 16.86 10.69 1.42
N GLY A 325 16.07 9.93 2.19
CA GLY A 325 15.09 10.45 3.13
C GLY A 325 15.60 10.15 4.55
N GLY A 326 15.24 10.99 5.53
CA GLY A 326 15.77 10.88 6.89
C GLY A 326 15.18 9.74 7.75
N GLY A 327 14.86 8.55 7.21
CA GLY A 327 14.18 7.49 7.97
C GLY A 327 14.76 6.07 7.84
N ASP A 328 14.57 5.25 8.88
CA ASP A 328 15.02 3.84 9.00
C ASP A 328 14.37 2.87 7.97
N ASN A 329 13.50 3.34 7.08
CA ASN A 329 12.68 2.50 6.19
C ASN A 329 12.95 2.79 4.69
N ARG A 330 14.21 2.57 4.27
CA ARG A 330 14.76 2.81 2.92
C ARG A 330 13.90 2.35 1.74
N VAL A 331 13.06 1.34 1.95
CA VAL A 331 12.18 0.78 0.92
C VAL A 331 10.88 1.58 0.77
N GLN A 332 10.31 2.12 1.85
CA GLN A 332 9.20 3.09 1.75
C GLN A 332 9.67 4.40 1.11
N GLU A 333 10.90 4.80 1.40
CA GLU A 333 11.54 5.95 0.75
C GLU A 333 11.72 5.70 -0.75
N LEU A 334 12.22 4.53 -1.15
CA LEU A 334 12.33 4.16 -2.55
C LEU A 334 10.96 4.21 -3.25
N SER A 335 9.89 3.70 -2.62
CA SER A 335 8.52 3.81 -3.14
C SER A 335 8.02 5.25 -3.25
N LYS A 336 8.39 6.13 -2.32
CA LYS A 336 8.04 7.55 -2.36
C LYS A 336 8.82 8.27 -3.46
N ILE A 337 10.09 7.92 -3.65
CA ILE A 337 10.95 8.43 -4.71
C ILE A 337 10.42 8.00 -6.08
N THR A 338 10.13 6.72 -6.30
CA THR A 338 9.62 6.23 -7.59
C THR A 338 8.30 6.91 -7.99
N ARG A 339 7.36 7.06 -7.04
CA ARG A 339 6.13 7.83 -7.28
C ARG A 339 6.40 9.29 -7.60
N SER A 340 7.32 9.92 -6.88
CA SER A 340 7.69 11.32 -7.10
C SER A 340 8.36 11.53 -8.45
N LEU A 341 9.13 10.55 -8.92
CA LEU A 341 9.75 10.55 -10.25
C LEU A 341 8.74 10.28 -11.36
N LYS A 342 7.76 9.39 -11.15
CA LYS A 342 6.65 9.23 -12.11
C LYS A 342 5.80 10.50 -12.20
N GLY A 343 5.59 11.18 -11.08
CA GLY A 343 4.97 12.50 -11.04
C GLY A 343 5.78 13.54 -11.83
N LEU A 344 7.11 13.55 -11.65
CA LEU A 344 8.01 14.42 -12.43
C LEU A 344 7.90 14.13 -13.93
N ALA A 345 7.95 12.87 -14.36
CA ALA A 345 7.87 12.48 -15.76
C ALA A 345 6.59 13.01 -16.44
N ARG A 346 5.44 12.80 -15.78
CA ARG A 346 4.13 13.29 -16.25
C ARG A 346 4.07 14.80 -16.35
N GLU A 347 4.68 15.48 -15.39
CA GLU A 347 4.65 16.93 -15.32
C GLU A 347 5.50 17.58 -16.42
N ILE A 348 6.71 17.05 -16.67
CA ILE A 348 7.62 17.62 -17.67
C ILE A 348 7.32 17.12 -19.08
N HIS A 349 6.37 16.18 -19.24
CA HIS A 349 6.05 15.51 -20.49
C HIS A 349 7.28 14.92 -21.22
N ALA A 350 8.20 14.32 -20.46
CA ALA A 350 9.42 13.71 -21.00
C ALA A 350 9.75 12.41 -20.24
N PRO A 351 10.46 11.45 -20.86
CA PRO A 351 10.89 10.24 -20.19
C PRO A 351 11.86 10.54 -19.04
N VAL A 352 11.73 9.79 -17.95
CA VAL A 352 12.67 9.81 -16.83
C VAL A 352 13.32 8.44 -16.71
N ILE A 353 14.63 8.36 -16.92
CA ILE A 353 15.43 7.15 -16.69
C ILE A 353 16.06 7.22 -15.31
N ALA A 354 15.82 6.19 -14.51
CA ALA A 354 16.40 6.04 -13.20
C ALA A 354 17.21 4.75 -13.11
N LEU A 355 18.48 4.86 -12.73
CA LEU A 355 19.35 3.71 -12.57
C LEU A 355 19.12 3.04 -11.22
N SER A 356 19.15 1.71 -11.21
CA SER A 356 18.97 0.89 -10.01
C SER A 356 20.00 -0.23 -9.93
N GLN A 357 20.50 -0.53 -8.73
CA GLN A 357 21.39 -1.67 -8.53
C GLN A 357 20.59 -2.91 -8.13
N LEU A 358 20.87 -4.03 -8.81
CA LEU A 358 20.28 -5.33 -8.45
C LEU A 358 20.89 -5.92 -7.19
N SER A 359 20.09 -6.73 -6.48
CA SER A 359 20.52 -7.53 -5.33
C SER A 359 21.72 -8.44 -5.66
N ARG A 360 22.58 -8.70 -4.65
CA ARG A 360 23.68 -9.67 -4.77
C ARG A 360 23.21 -11.11 -4.93
N ALA A 361 21.94 -11.40 -4.58
CA ALA A 361 21.35 -12.74 -4.66
C ALA A 361 21.34 -13.33 -6.09
N VAL A 362 21.48 -12.50 -7.13
CA VAL A 362 21.64 -12.95 -8.52
C VAL A 362 22.88 -13.84 -8.69
N GLU A 363 23.95 -13.54 -7.96
CA GLU A 363 25.26 -14.17 -8.14
C GLU A 363 25.32 -15.57 -7.54
N SER A 364 24.44 -15.90 -6.59
CA SER A 364 24.37 -17.23 -5.97
C SER A 364 23.55 -18.24 -6.78
N ARG A 365 22.84 -17.81 -7.83
CA ARG A 365 22.08 -18.71 -8.71
C ARG A 365 22.97 -19.35 -9.77
N ASN A 366 22.59 -20.56 -10.19
CA ASN A 366 23.18 -21.21 -11.36
C ASN A 366 23.01 -20.36 -12.62
N ASN A 367 21.81 -19.76 -12.81
CA ASN A 367 21.56 -18.79 -13.87
C ASN A 367 21.64 -17.37 -13.30
N LYS A 368 22.67 -16.63 -13.74
CA LYS A 368 22.97 -15.27 -13.30
C LYS A 368 22.27 -14.19 -14.13
N ARG A 369 21.42 -14.56 -15.08
CA ARG A 369 20.57 -13.62 -15.82
C ARG A 369 19.58 -12.96 -14.84
N PRO A 370 19.51 -11.62 -14.81
CA PRO A 370 18.56 -10.90 -13.98
C PRO A 370 17.10 -11.22 -14.32
N MET A 371 16.26 -11.22 -13.30
CA MET A 371 14.80 -11.34 -13.38
C MET A 371 14.15 -10.27 -12.51
N MET A 372 12.85 -10.04 -12.67
CA MET A 372 12.12 -8.99 -11.92
C MET A 372 12.36 -9.06 -10.41
N SER A 373 12.46 -10.27 -9.83
CA SER A 373 12.73 -10.44 -8.42
C SER A 373 14.09 -9.97 -7.94
N ASP A 374 15.01 -9.64 -8.83
CA ASP A 374 16.36 -9.16 -8.48
C ASP A 374 16.43 -7.65 -8.36
N LEU A 375 15.48 -6.97 -9.03
CA LEU A 375 15.12 -5.59 -8.75
C LEU A 375 14.35 -5.49 -7.43
N ARG A 376 13.64 -6.58 -7.08
CA ARG A 376 12.86 -6.68 -5.86
C ARG A 376 13.80 -6.86 -4.67
N GLU A 377 13.71 -5.91 -3.77
CA GLU A 377 13.91 -6.19 -2.35
C GLU A 377 12.65 -6.78 -1.69
N SER A 378 11.56 -6.97 -2.45
CA SER A 378 10.29 -7.50 -1.94
C SER A 378 10.20 -9.03 -2.03
N GLY A 379 9.91 -9.66 -0.89
CA GLY A 379 9.69 -11.10 -0.84
C GLY A 379 8.27 -11.54 -1.13
N CYS A 380 8.10 -12.84 -1.28
CA CYS A 380 6.89 -13.49 -1.76
C CYS A 380 6.41 -14.55 -0.77
N LEU A 381 5.15 -14.96 -0.89
CA LEU A 381 4.52 -15.98 -0.06
C LEU A 381 4.39 -17.30 -0.81
N ALA A 382 4.43 -18.43 -0.10
CA ALA A 382 4.13 -19.72 -0.70
C ALA A 382 2.64 -19.81 -1.08
N GLY A 383 2.31 -20.59 -2.12
CA GLY A 383 0.95 -20.71 -2.67
C GLY A 383 -0.14 -21.12 -1.67
N ASP A 384 0.23 -21.88 -0.64
CA ASP A 384 -0.66 -22.32 0.44
C ASP A 384 -0.99 -21.23 1.46
N SER A 385 -0.43 -20.03 1.31
CA SER A 385 -0.72 -18.88 2.18
C SER A 385 -2.15 -18.40 1.95
N LEU A 386 -2.97 -18.48 2.99
CA LEU A 386 -4.39 -18.09 3.01
C LEU A 386 -4.51 -16.57 3.18
N VAL A 387 -4.93 -15.89 2.12
CA VAL A 387 -5.24 -14.45 2.11
C VAL A 387 -6.63 -14.22 2.71
N GLU A 388 -6.72 -13.22 3.57
CA GLU A 388 -7.97 -12.81 4.21
C GLU A 388 -8.72 -11.80 3.32
N LEU A 389 -9.76 -12.27 2.63
CA LEU A 389 -10.60 -11.42 1.78
C LEU A 389 -11.56 -10.58 2.65
N ALA A 390 -11.81 -9.34 2.22
CA ALA A 390 -12.76 -8.46 2.88
C ALA A 390 -14.20 -8.69 2.38
N ASP A 391 -14.39 -8.94 1.08
CA ASP A 391 -15.69 -9.26 0.46
C ASP A 391 -15.52 -10.27 -0.71
N PRO A 392 -16.07 -11.50 -0.63
CA PRO A 392 -16.69 -12.14 0.54
C PRO A 392 -15.65 -12.42 1.64
N ARG A 393 -16.10 -12.60 2.89
CA ARG A 393 -15.21 -12.82 4.05
C ARG A 393 -14.68 -14.25 4.12
N ALA A 394 -13.86 -14.59 3.14
CA ALA A 394 -13.29 -15.90 2.96
C ALA A 394 -11.76 -15.91 3.14
N LYS A 395 -11.24 -17.12 3.35
CA LYS A 395 -9.81 -17.40 3.36
C LYS A 395 -9.47 -18.19 2.12
N VAL A 396 -8.66 -17.62 1.23
CA VAL A 396 -8.35 -18.22 -0.06
C VAL A 396 -6.84 -18.36 -0.20
N PRO A 397 -6.31 -19.53 -0.60
CA PRO A 397 -4.90 -19.68 -0.94
C PRO A 397 -4.48 -18.67 -2.01
N ILE A 398 -3.33 -18.02 -1.83
CA ILE A 398 -2.86 -16.97 -2.75
C ILE A 398 -2.68 -17.49 -4.19
N CYS A 399 -2.35 -18.77 -4.36
CA CYS A 399 -2.22 -19.38 -5.69
C CYS A 399 -3.55 -19.45 -6.46
N GLU A 400 -4.69 -19.56 -5.77
CA GLU A 400 -6.02 -19.60 -6.40
C GLU A 400 -6.47 -18.20 -6.86
N LEU A 401 -5.80 -17.14 -6.40
CA LEU A 401 -6.15 -15.75 -6.71
C LEU A 401 -5.43 -15.18 -7.94
N VAL A 402 -4.51 -15.92 -8.58
CA VAL A 402 -3.63 -15.42 -9.69
C VAL A 402 -4.40 -14.85 -10.89
N ASN A 403 -5.65 -15.26 -11.10
CA ASN A 403 -6.51 -14.76 -12.17
C ASN A 403 -7.65 -13.86 -11.68
N CYS A 404 -7.64 -13.52 -10.39
CA CYS A 404 -8.59 -12.61 -9.79
C CYS A 404 -8.01 -11.19 -9.73
N SER A 405 -8.85 -10.20 -10.02
CA SER A 405 -8.53 -8.78 -9.91
C SER A 405 -9.72 -8.03 -9.35
N ASN A 406 -9.47 -6.85 -8.77
CA ASN A 406 -10.50 -5.95 -8.25
C ASN A 406 -11.35 -6.54 -7.11
N PHE A 407 -10.74 -7.34 -6.25
CA PHE A 407 -11.35 -7.79 -5.00
C PHE A 407 -10.72 -7.06 -3.81
N THR A 408 -11.37 -7.09 -2.64
CA THR A 408 -10.91 -6.37 -1.46
C THR A 408 -10.27 -7.30 -0.43
N VAL A 409 -9.23 -6.81 0.24
CA VAL A 409 -8.56 -7.47 1.38
C VAL A 409 -8.55 -6.54 2.58
N PHE A 410 -8.34 -7.09 3.78
CA PHE A 410 -8.01 -6.28 4.95
C PHE A 410 -6.51 -5.94 4.95
N ALA A 411 -6.22 -4.65 5.06
CA ALA A 411 -4.89 -4.08 5.12
C ALA A 411 -4.80 -3.13 6.32
N LEU A 412 -3.62 -2.97 6.87
CA LEU A 412 -3.33 -2.04 7.95
C LEU A 412 -3.02 -0.65 7.37
N ASN A 413 -3.70 0.38 7.85
CA ASN A 413 -3.26 1.75 7.67
C ASN A 413 -2.16 2.06 8.69
N GLU A 414 -0.94 2.33 8.22
CA GLU A 414 0.23 2.53 9.07
C GLU A 414 0.17 3.83 9.89
N GLU A 415 -0.60 4.84 9.46
CA GLU A 415 -0.75 6.12 10.17
C GLU A 415 -1.69 5.97 11.38
N THR A 416 -2.83 5.29 11.17
CA THR A 416 -3.86 5.09 12.21
C THR A 416 -3.64 3.81 13.02
N ILE A 417 -2.84 2.88 12.49
CA ILE A 417 -2.63 1.53 13.03
C ILE A 417 -3.96 0.75 13.15
N LYS A 418 -4.86 0.98 12.18
CA LYS A 418 -6.19 0.37 12.07
C LYS A 418 -6.32 -0.49 10.83
N LEU A 419 -7.17 -1.51 10.89
CA LEU A 419 -7.47 -2.36 9.74
C LEU A 419 -8.56 -1.72 8.87
N GLU A 420 -8.27 -1.58 7.59
CA GLU A 420 -9.14 -0.97 6.58
C GLU A 420 -9.29 -1.92 5.38
N LYS A 421 -10.35 -1.70 4.58
CA LYS A 421 -10.52 -2.43 3.32
C LYS A 421 -9.63 -1.79 2.25
N ALA A 422 -8.86 -2.60 1.54
CA ALA A 422 -8.03 -2.16 0.44
C ALA A 422 -8.28 -2.99 -0.83
N LEU A 423 -8.17 -2.34 -1.98
CA LEU A 423 -8.40 -2.96 -3.28
C LEU A 423 -7.14 -3.72 -3.74
N VAL A 424 -7.31 -4.98 -4.14
CA VAL A 424 -6.28 -5.76 -4.81
C VAL A 424 -6.42 -5.59 -6.32
N THR A 425 -5.39 -5.03 -6.95
CA THR A 425 -5.38 -4.78 -8.39
C THR A 425 -4.87 -5.96 -9.19
N LYS A 426 -3.95 -6.76 -8.62
CA LYS A 426 -3.32 -7.89 -9.31
C LYS A 426 -2.80 -8.93 -8.33
N VAL A 427 -2.87 -10.20 -8.71
CA VAL A 427 -2.14 -11.31 -8.07
C VAL A 427 -1.31 -12.01 -9.13
N PHE A 428 -0.11 -12.48 -8.81
CA PHE A 428 0.77 -13.10 -9.78
C PHE A 428 1.72 -14.11 -9.16
N SER A 429 2.06 -15.15 -9.93
CA SER A 429 3.17 -16.05 -9.62
C SER A 429 4.51 -15.35 -9.90
N THR A 430 5.50 -15.64 -9.06
CA THR A 430 6.86 -15.10 -9.17
C THR A 430 7.90 -16.18 -9.38
N GLY A 431 7.45 -17.40 -9.70
CA GLY A 431 8.27 -18.58 -9.95
C GLY A 431 8.59 -19.39 -8.69
N PHE A 432 9.50 -20.35 -8.83
CA PHE A 432 9.97 -21.21 -7.73
C PHE A 432 11.11 -20.53 -6.98
N LYS A 433 11.00 -20.45 -5.64
CA LYS A 433 12.02 -19.85 -4.76
C LYS A 433 12.17 -20.64 -3.46
N PRO A 434 13.35 -20.58 -2.81
CA PRO A 434 13.52 -21.07 -1.45
C PRO A 434 12.65 -20.27 -0.48
N VAL A 435 11.93 -20.98 0.37
CA VAL A 435 11.05 -20.41 1.40
C VAL A 435 11.47 -20.85 2.79
N PHE A 436 11.09 -20.04 3.77
CA PHE A 436 11.28 -20.26 5.18
C PHE A 436 9.93 -20.27 5.87
N ARG A 437 9.76 -21.17 6.83
CA ARG A 437 8.60 -21.23 7.70
C ARG A 437 8.85 -20.41 8.96
N LEU A 438 8.08 -19.35 9.13
CA LEU A 438 8.03 -18.55 10.36
C LEU A 438 6.90 -19.08 11.25
N THR A 439 7.16 -19.27 12.54
CA THR A 439 6.18 -19.68 13.56
C THR A 439 6.16 -18.70 14.73
N THR A 440 4.97 -18.20 15.10
CA THR A 440 4.79 -17.28 16.23
C THR A 440 4.43 -18.03 17.53
N ARG A 441 4.45 -17.32 18.67
CA ARG A 441 4.12 -17.86 19.99
C ARG A 441 2.65 -18.27 20.15
N LEU A 442 1.73 -17.62 19.45
CA LEU A 442 0.34 -18.06 19.30
C LEU A 442 0.20 -19.29 18.39
N GLY A 443 1.28 -19.75 17.74
CA GLY A 443 1.26 -20.89 16.84
C GLY A 443 0.78 -20.57 15.43
N ARG A 444 0.78 -19.29 15.03
CA ARG A 444 0.55 -18.90 13.63
C ARG A 444 1.77 -19.27 12.82
N THR A 445 1.56 -19.74 11.58
CA THR A 445 2.65 -20.14 10.69
C THR A 445 2.45 -19.57 9.30
N ILE A 446 3.52 -19.11 8.68
CA ILE A 446 3.54 -18.64 7.29
C ILE A 446 4.83 -19.07 6.61
N ARG A 447 4.75 -19.34 5.31
CA ARG A 447 5.89 -19.72 4.47
C ARG A 447 6.17 -18.57 3.51
N ALA A 448 7.37 -17.99 3.58
CA ALA A 448 7.73 -16.82 2.79
C ALA A 448 9.20 -16.87 2.38
N THR A 449 9.58 -16.11 1.35
CA THR A 449 10.99 -15.97 0.95
C THR A 449 11.78 -15.17 1.99
N ALA A 450 13.11 -15.36 2.03
CA ALA A 450 14.00 -14.68 2.98
C ALA A 450 13.82 -13.14 3.03
N ASN A 451 13.59 -12.52 1.87
CA ASN A 451 13.40 -11.08 1.74
C ASN A 451 11.95 -10.61 1.97
N HIS A 452 11.02 -11.49 2.35
CA HIS A 452 9.64 -11.08 2.62
C HIS A 452 9.55 -10.36 3.96
N LYS A 453 8.77 -9.28 4.02
CA LYS A 453 8.78 -8.35 5.15
C LYS A 453 7.59 -8.56 6.08
N PHE A 454 7.87 -8.43 7.37
CA PHE A 454 6.90 -8.45 8.45
C PHE A 454 7.00 -7.15 9.24
N LEU A 455 5.85 -6.61 9.64
CA LEU A 455 5.80 -5.37 10.40
C LEU A 455 6.26 -5.65 11.83
N THR A 456 7.26 -4.91 12.28
CA THR A 456 7.78 -4.88 13.65
C THR A 456 7.55 -3.49 14.25
N VAL A 457 7.83 -3.32 15.54
CA VAL A 457 7.82 -1.99 16.19
C VAL A 457 8.87 -1.03 15.61
N HIS A 458 9.89 -1.55 14.93
CA HIS A 458 10.92 -0.78 14.22
C HIS A 458 10.58 -0.57 12.74
N GLY A 459 9.35 -0.90 12.31
CA GLY A 459 8.94 -0.89 10.91
C GLY A 459 9.05 -2.25 10.23
N TRP A 460 9.04 -2.26 8.90
CA TRP A 460 9.00 -3.48 8.08
C TRP A 460 10.38 -4.13 7.94
N GLN A 461 10.57 -5.28 8.58
CA GLN A 461 11.84 -6.03 8.56
C GLN A 461 11.73 -7.30 7.73
N ARG A 462 12.83 -7.70 7.07
CA ARG A 462 12.86 -8.92 6.26
C ARG A 462 12.92 -10.16 7.14
N LEU A 463 12.37 -11.27 6.64
CA LEU A 463 12.39 -12.55 7.33
C LEU A 463 13.81 -12.99 7.73
N ASP A 464 14.81 -12.75 6.88
CA ASP A 464 16.21 -13.11 7.15
C ASP A 464 16.93 -12.15 8.12
N GLU A 465 16.33 -11.01 8.45
CA GLU A 465 16.80 -10.07 9.47
C GLU A 465 16.13 -10.31 10.83
N LEU A 466 15.00 -11.03 10.84
CA LEU A 466 14.28 -11.37 12.06
C LEU A 466 15.02 -12.43 12.88
N ASN A 467 15.05 -12.21 14.18
CA ASN A 467 15.58 -13.14 15.17
C ASN A 467 14.45 -13.72 16.05
N ILE A 468 14.70 -14.89 16.63
CA ILE A 468 13.81 -15.45 17.65
C ILE A 468 13.70 -14.46 18.81
N GLY A 469 12.48 -14.20 19.27
CA GLY A 469 12.18 -13.19 20.28
C GLY A 469 11.76 -11.83 19.74
N ASN A 470 11.94 -11.55 18.43
CA ASN A 470 11.36 -10.35 17.82
C ASN A 470 9.84 -10.43 17.78
N TYR A 471 9.19 -9.27 17.83
CA TYR A 471 7.73 -9.15 17.76
C TYR A 471 7.30 -8.72 16.36
N ILE A 472 6.34 -9.45 15.79
CA ILE A 472 5.71 -9.12 14.51
C ILE A 472 4.22 -8.81 14.71
N ALA A 473 3.67 -8.04 13.78
CA ALA A 473 2.28 -7.59 13.81
C ALA A 473 1.31 -8.67 13.30
N LEU A 474 0.34 -9.02 14.13
CA LEU A 474 -0.80 -9.87 13.79
C LEU A 474 -2.09 -9.02 13.92
N PRO A 475 -3.18 -9.35 13.22
CA PRO A 475 -4.48 -8.77 13.52
C PRO A 475 -4.94 -9.15 14.93
N ARG A 476 -5.38 -8.15 15.71
CA ARG A 476 -5.93 -8.34 17.06
C ARG A 476 -7.35 -8.90 17.04
N PHE A 477 -8.12 -8.50 16.04
CA PHE A 477 -9.43 -9.05 15.70
C PHE A 477 -9.59 -9.01 14.16
N LEU A 478 -10.56 -9.75 13.65
CA LEU A 478 -10.97 -9.66 12.25
C LEU A 478 -12.44 -9.28 12.19
N PRO A 479 -12.82 -8.28 11.38
CA PRO A 479 -14.21 -7.91 11.25
C PRO A 479 -15.07 -9.13 10.82
N SER A 480 -16.29 -9.27 11.39
CA SER A 480 -17.31 -10.26 10.97
C SER A 480 -18.40 -9.66 10.07
N SER A 481 -19.02 -10.47 9.23
CA SER A 481 -20.08 -10.02 8.32
C SER A 481 -21.24 -9.39 9.09
N GLN A 482 -21.98 -8.49 8.43
CA GLN A 482 -23.23 -7.96 8.98
C GLN A 482 -24.45 -8.80 8.55
N LEU A 483 -24.30 -9.61 7.49
CA LEU A 483 -25.35 -10.49 6.98
C LEU A 483 -25.14 -11.92 7.50
N GLN A 484 -26.21 -12.52 8.02
CA GLN A 484 -26.25 -13.94 8.37
C GLN A 484 -26.86 -14.73 7.21
N THR A 485 -26.16 -15.74 6.70
CA THR A 485 -26.63 -16.56 5.56
C THR A 485 -27.03 -17.98 5.95
N MET A 486 -26.61 -18.46 7.13
CA MET A 486 -27.02 -19.75 7.69
C MET A 486 -27.92 -19.54 8.91
N SER A 487 -28.94 -20.37 9.07
CA SER A 487 -29.78 -20.34 10.27
C SER A 487 -29.02 -20.75 11.53
N ASN A 488 -29.50 -20.30 12.69
CA ASN A 488 -28.92 -20.69 13.98
C ASN A 488 -28.94 -22.20 14.20
N ALA A 489 -29.99 -22.89 13.73
CA ALA A 489 -30.11 -24.33 13.83
C ALA A 489 -29.11 -25.07 12.94
N GLU A 490 -28.88 -24.60 11.72
CA GLU A 490 -27.86 -25.14 10.82
C GLU A 490 -26.46 -25.03 11.43
N LEU A 491 -26.11 -23.86 11.96
CA LEU A 491 -24.81 -23.63 12.59
C LEU A 491 -24.61 -24.48 13.84
N ALA A 492 -25.64 -24.58 14.69
CA ALA A 492 -25.61 -25.42 15.88
C ALA A 492 -25.43 -26.91 15.53
N LEU A 493 -26.23 -27.42 14.59
CA LEU A 493 -26.14 -28.81 14.13
C LEU A 493 -24.77 -29.10 13.48
N LEU A 494 -24.27 -28.17 12.66
CA LEU A 494 -22.98 -28.29 12.00
C LEU A 494 -21.84 -28.42 13.01
N GLY A 495 -21.85 -27.62 14.09
CA GLY A 495 -20.85 -27.69 15.16
C GLY A 495 -20.78 -29.09 15.79
N HIS A 496 -21.93 -29.69 16.07
CA HIS A 496 -21.99 -31.06 16.62
C HIS A 496 -21.53 -32.12 15.61
N LEU A 497 -21.90 -32.01 14.34
CA LEU A 497 -21.52 -32.99 13.32
C LEU A 497 -20.03 -32.91 12.96
N ILE A 498 -19.42 -31.72 12.99
CA ILE A 498 -17.98 -31.56 12.79
C ILE A 498 -17.20 -32.18 13.95
N GLY A 499 -17.62 -32.03 15.20
CA GLY A 499 -16.97 -32.69 16.33
C GLY A 499 -17.22 -34.21 16.34
N ASP A 500 -18.34 -34.61 16.92
CA ASP A 500 -18.66 -36.01 17.24
C ASP A 500 -19.56 -36.71 16.21
N GLY A 501 -19.80 -36.08 15.06
CA GLY A 501 -20.51 -36.70 13.94
C GLY A 501 -19.67 -37.70 13.16
N CYS A 502 -20.28 -38.83 12.80
CA CYS A 502 -19.80 -39.77 11.81
C CYS A 502 -20.56 -39.55 10.48
N THR A 503 -19.83 -39.06 9.48
CA THR A 503 -20.36 -38.63 8.16
C THR A 503 -19.68 -39.36 7.01
N LEU A 504 -19.18 -40.57 7.26
CA LEU A 504 -18.47 -41.39 6.26
C LEU A 504 -19.47 -42.06 5.28
N PRO A 505 -19.13 -42.21 3.99
CA PRO A 505 -20.12 -42.60 2.96
C PRO A 505 -20.72 -44.00 3.12
N ARG A 506 -20.04 -44.89 3.85
CA ARG A 506 -20.48 -46.27 4.11
C ARG A 506 -21.05 -46.49 5.50
N HIS A 507 -21.25 -45.40 6.26
CA HIS A 507 -21.80 -45.44 7.60
C HIS A 507 -23.12 -44.65 7.65
N SER A 508 -24.01 -45.03 8.57
CA SER A 508 -25.16 -44.19 8.91
C SER A 508 -24.68 -42.83 9.41
N VAL A 509 -25.35 -41.76 8.98
CA VAL A 509 -25.12 -40.43 9.55
C VAL A 509 -25.56 -40.48 11.01
N GLN A 510 -24.59 -40.33 11.90
CA GLN A 510 -24.84 -40.49 13.33
C GLN A 510 -23.98 -39.56 14.17
N TYR A 511 -24.47 -39.20 15.35
CA TYR A 511 -23.78 -38.40 16.35
C TYR A 511 -23.65 -39.21 17.65
N THR A 512 -22.51 -39.08 18.33
CA THR A 512 -22.21 -39.85 19.54
C THR A 512 -21.94 -38.91 20.70
N THR A 513 -22.56 -39.14 21.85
CA THR A 513 -22.32 -38.31 23.05
C THR A 513 -22.53 -39.13 24.32
N LYS A 514 -21.90 -38.73 25.42
CA LYS A 514 -22.17 -39.32 26.75
C LYS A 514 -23.37 -38.68 27.46
N GLU A 515 -23.82 -37.51 27.01
CA GLU A 515 -24.84 -36.72 27.68
C GLU A 515 -26.18 -36.79 26.93
N LEU A 516 -27.25 -37.17 27.64
CA LEU A 516 -28.58 -37.36 27.05
C LEU A 516 -29.20 -36.04 26.57
N ASP A 517 -28.95 -34.94 27.27
CA ASP A 517 -29.39 -33.59 26.87
C ASP A 517 -28.81 -33.17 25.52
N LEU A 518 -27.52 -33.45 25.26
CA LEU A 518 -26.89 -33.22 23.96
C LEU A 518 -27.47 -34.13 22.87
N ALA A 519 -27.76 -35.40 23.20
CA ALA A 519 -28.39 -36.31 22.24
C ALA A 519 -29.77 -35.81 21.81
N ASN A 520 -30.59 -35.37 22.78
CA ASN A 520 -31.90 -34.77 22.52
C ASN A 520 -31.79 -33.46 21.72
N LEU A 521 -30.81 -32.62 22.06
CA LEU A 521 -30.57 -31.35 21.36
C LEU A 521 -30.19 -31.57 19.89
N VAL A 522 -29.28 -32.49 19.60
CA VAL A 522 -28.88 -32.79 18.21
C VAL A 522 -30.07 -33.36 17.42
N ALA A 523 -30.88 -34.23 18.02
CA ALA A 523 -32.10 -34.72 17.40
C ALA A 523 -33.08 -33.58 17.09
N SER A 524 -33.33 -32.65 18.03
CA SER A 524 -34.22 -31.51 17.81
C SER A 524 -33.69 -30.54 16.77
N LEU A 525 -32.39 -30.25 16.78
CA LEU A 525 -31.75 -29.38 15.79
C LEU A 525 -31.85 -29.99 14.38
N ALA A 526 -31.64 -31.30 14.27
CA ALA A 526 -31.77 -31.97 13.00
C ALA A 526 -33.20 -31.88 12.46
N ILE A 527 -34.23 -32.07 13.31
CA ILE A 527 -35.63 -31.89 12.94
C ILE A 527 -35.88 -30.44 12.50
N GLN A 528 -35.34 -29.46 13.23
CA GLN A 528 -35.52 -28.04 12.88
C GLN A 528 -34.88 -27.65 11.54
N VAL A 529 -33.77 -28.28 11.14
CA VAL A 529 -33.06 -27.97 9.88
C VAL A 529 -33.66 -28.72 8.69
N PHE A 530 -34.10 -29.96 8.88
CA PHE A 530 -34.51 -30.84 7.79
C PHE A 530 -36.00 -31.18 7.77
N ASP A 531 -36.74 -30.74 8.78
CA ASP A 531 -38.16 -31.00 9.00
C ASP A 531 -38.47 -32.51 8.95
N ASN A 532 -39.61 -32.86 8.37
CA ASN A 532 -40.12 -34.23 8.23
C ASN A 532 -39.28 -35.12 7.30
N ARG A 533 -38.17 -34.61 6.73
CA ARG A 533 -37.28 -35.38 5.84
C ARG A 533 -36.33 -36.31 6.60
N ILE A 534 -36.19 -36.10 7.91
CA ILE A 534 -35.42 -36.99 8.78
C ILE A 534 -36.28 -37.47 9.95
N ASN A 535 -35.86 -38.59 10.52
CA ASN A 535 -36.45 -39.16 11.72
C ASN A 535 -35.32 -39.57 12.67
N PRO A 536 -34.82 -38.67 13.52
CA PRO A 536 -33.74 -38.98 14.45
C PRO A 536 -34.14 -40.05 15.46
N ARG A 537 -33.27 -41.05 15.66
CA ARG A 537 -33.45 -42.10 16.66
C ARG A 537 -32.31 -42.08 17.66
N ILE A 538 -32.62 -41.89 18.93
CA ILE A 538 -31.66 -41.98 20.03
C ILE A 538 -31.62 -43.42 20.53
N SER A 539 -30.46 -44.05 20.48
CA SER A 539 -30.20 -45.39 20.99
C SER A 539 -29.27 -45.30 22.20
N PRO A 540 -29.67 -45.74 23.40
CA PRO A 540 -28.78 -45.88 24.53
C PRO A 540 -27.83 -47.06 24.29
N GLU A 541 -26.54 -46.80 24.39
CA GLU A 541 -25.48 -47.81 24.49
C GLU A 541 -24.93 -47.79 25.93
N HIS A 542 -24.12 -48.78 26.34
CA HIS A 542 -23.73 -48.96 27.74
C HIS A 542 -23.28 -47.69 28.50
N GLN A 543 -22.46 -46.82 27.89
CA GLN A 543 -21.93 -45.60 28.51
C GLN A 543 -22.10 -44.34 27.65
N TRP A 544 -22.84 -44.41 26.55
CA TRP A 544 -23.06 -43.28 25.64
C TRP A 544 -24.38 -43.43 24.90
N TYR A 545 -24.81 -42.36 24.22
CA TYR A 545 -25.98 -42.31 23.37
C TYR A 545 -25.55 -42.15 21.92
N GLN A 546 -26.12 -42.98 21.05
CA GLN A 546 -25.98 -42.86 19.60
C GLN A 546 -27.24 -42.24 19.02
N VAL A 547 -27.11 -41.09 18.35
CA VAL A 547 -28.19 -40.44 17.63
C VAL A 547 -28.06 -40.79 16.15
N TYR A 548 -28.94 -41.66 15.65
CA TYR A 548 -29.03 -42.00 14.24
C TYR A 548 -29.89 -40.94 13.52
N LEU A 549 -29.31 -40.24 12.55
CA LEU A 549 -29.98 -39.19 11.78
C LEU A 549 -30.50 -39.76 10.46
N THR A 550 -31.44 -40.69 10.56
CA THR A 550 -32.00 -41.42 9.42
C THR A 550 -32.95 -40.56 8.59
N ALA A 551 -32.93 -40.75 7.26
CA ALA A 551 -33.93 -40.16 6.38
C ALA A 551 -35.30 -40.79 6.64
N ASN A 552 -36.36 -40.00 6.49
CA ASN A 552 -37.74 -40.47 6.69
C ASN A 552 -38.34 -41.13 5.42
N TYR A 553 -37.49 -41.49 4.46
CA TYR A 553 -37.86 -42.13 3.20
C TYR A 553 -36.78 -43.13 2.77
N PRO A 554 -37.12 -44.14 1.93
CA PRO A 554 -36.16 -45.11 1.44
C PRO A 554 -35.04 -44.45 0.62
N LEU A 555 -33.80 -44.79 0.93
CA LEU A 555 -32.63 -44.37 0.14
C LEU A 555 -32.43 -45.37 -1.01
N THR A 556 -32.89 -45.04 -2.22
CA THR A 556 -32.69 -45.84 -3.44
C THR A 556 -31.49 -45.33 -4.27
N HIS A 557 -31.21 -45.94 -5.43
CA HIS A 557 -30.21 -45.41 -6.37
C HIS A 557 -30.47 -43.91 -6.64
N ASN A 558 -29.42 -43.09 -6.49
CA ASN A 558 -29.41 -41.62 -6.60
C ASN A 558 -30.15 -40.82 -5.52
N ILE A 559 -30.78 -41.44 -4.51
CA ILE A 559 -31.41 -40.73 -3.39
C ILE A 559 -30.51 -40.85 -2.16
N LYS A 560 -29.92 -39.73 -1.74
CA LYS A 560 -29.04 -39.63 -0.56
C LYS A 560 -29.80 -39.08 0.64
N ASN A 561 -29.29 -39.38 1.84
CA ASN A 561 -29.77 -38.75 3.07
C ASN A 561 -29.64 -37.21 2.96
N PRO A 562 -30.64 -36.42 3.39
CA PRO A 562 -30.63 -34.97 3.22
C PRO A 562 -29.47 -34.28 3.95
N ILE A 563 -29.02 -34.83 5.08
CA ILE A 563 -27.84 -34.34 5.79
C ILE A 563 -26.57 -34.63 4.97
N SER A 564 -26.46 -35.81 4.36
CA SER A 564 -25.33 -36.13 3.47
C SER A 564 -25.25 -35.15 2.30
N GLN A 565 -26.38 -34.85 1.63
CA GLN A 565 -26.43 -33.86 0.55
C GLN A 565 -26.05 -32.45 1.02
N TRP A 566 -26.47 -32.07 2.22
CA TRP A 566 -26.09 -30.79 2.82
C TRP A 566 -24.59 -30.71 3.11
N LEU A 567 -24.01 -31.74 3.71
CA LEU A 567 -22.57 -31.81 3.99
C LEU A 567 -21.71 -31.92 2.72
N GLU A 568 -22.22 -32.56 1.65
CA GLU A 568 -21.57 -32.58 0.34
C GLU A 568 -21.48 -31.17 -0.26
N ARG A 569 -22.56 -30.39 -0.18
CA ARG A 569 -22.56 -28.97 -0.63
C ARG A 569 -21.60 -28.09 0.17
N LEU A 570 -21.39 -28.41 1.46
CA LEU A 570 -20.43 -27.73 2.33
C LEU A 570 -18.99 -28.26 2.19
N GLY A 571 -18.76 -29.31 1.40
CA GLY A 571 -17.43 -29.90 1.17
C GLY A 571 -16.87 -30.71 2.33
N ILE A 572 -17.70 -31.08 3.31
CA ILE A 572 -17.28 -31.77 4.55
C ILE A 572 -17.87 -33.18 4.70
N TRP A 573 -18.48 -33.71 3.65
CA TRP A 573 -18.94 -35.09 3.59
C TRP A 573 -17.78 -36.06 3.42
N GLY A 574 -17.82 -37.19 4.12
CA GLY A 574 -16.86 -38.28 3.95
C GLY A 574 -15.46 -38.05 4.53
N LEU A 575 -15.25 -36.95 5.26
CA LEU A 575 -13.97 -36.63 5.86
C LEU A 575 -13.71 -37.42 7.15
N ARG A 576 -12.49 -37.93 7.31
CA ARG A 576 -12.04 -38.51 8.58
C ARG A 576 -11.66 -37.41 9.57
N SER A 577 -11.53 -37.74 10.86
CA SER A 577 -11.26 -36.78 11.94
C SER A 577 -10.04 -35.86 11.74
N TYR A 578 -9.02 -36.30 10.99
CA TYR A 578 -7.80 -35.53 10.69
C TYR A 578 -7.90 -34.72 9.37
N GLU A 579 -8.97 -34.93 8.60
CA GLU A 579 -9.24 -34.25 7.32
C GLU A 579 -10.32 -33.18 7.47
N LYS A 580 -11.09 -33.20 8.58
CA LYS A 580 -12.15 -32.23 8.87
C LYS A 580 -11.60 -30.79 8.86
N PHE A 581 -12.43 -29.85 8.44
CA PHE A 581 -12.18 -28.40 8.43
C PHE A 581 -13.51 -27.65 8.56
N ILE A 582 -13.47 -26.34 8.77
CA ILE A 582 -14.68 -25.51 8.86
C ILE A 582 -15.04 -24.98 7.45
N PRO A 583 -16.28 -25.16 6.96
CA PRO A 583 -16.69 -24.64 5.66
C PRO A 583 -16.56 -23.11 5.56
N PRO A 584 -16.15 -22.55 4.40
CA PRO A 584 -16.04 -21.10 4.17
C PRO A 584 -17.30 -20.31 4.57
N GLN A 585 -18.48 -20.89 4.36
CA GLN A 585 -19.77 -20.30 4.70
C GLN A 585 -19.87 -19.91 6.18
N VAL A 586 -19.18 -20.60 7.09
CA VAL A 586 -19.17 -20.25 8.52
C VAL A 586 -18.36 -18.96 8.78
N PHE A 587 -17.29 -18.72 8.01
CA PHE A 587 -16.46 -17.51 8.14
C PHE A 587 -17.16 -16.24 7.65
N GLU A 588 -18.19 -16.41 6.82
CA GLU A 588 -19.02 -15.36 6.24
C GLU A 588 -20.19 -14.93 7.15
N GLN A 589 -20.37 -15.60 8.30
CA GLN A 589 -21.46 -15.28 9.23
C GLN A 589 -21.19 -14.04 10.09
N THR A 590 -22.24 -13.59 10.78
CA THR A 590 -22.15 -12.54 11.81
C THR A 590 -21.37 -13.02 13.03
N GLN A 591 -20.88 -12.08 13.84
CA GLN A 591 -20.12 -12.40 15.06
C GLN A 591 -20.93 -13.30 16.03
N SER A 592 -22.22 -13.03 16.19
CA SER A 592 -23.12 -13.83 17.05
C SER A 592 -23.37 -15.23 16.50
N ALA A 593 -23.51 -15.37 15.18
CA ALA A 593 -23.67 -16.66 14.51
C ALA A 593 -22.39 -17.52 14.58
N ILE A 594 -21.21 -16.90 14.42
CA ILE A 594 -19.92 -17.58 14.63
C ILE A 594 -19.79 -18.04 16.08
N ALA A 595 -20.14 -17.18 17.05
CA ALA A 595 -20.12 -17.52 18.47
C ALA A 595 -21.04 -18.71 18.79
N LEU A 596 -22.24 -18.75 18.19
CA LEU A 596 -23.15 -19.88 18.31
C LEU A 596 -22.55 -21.17 17.73
N PHE A 597 -21.99 -21.12 16.53
CA PHE A 597 -21.29 -22.27 15.94
C PHE A 597 -20.17 -22.78 16.86
N LEU A 598 -19.32 -21.88 17.35
CA LEU A 598 -18.22 -22.21 18.27
C LEU A 598 -18.75 -22.81 19.58
N ARG A 599 -19.88 -22.33 20.12
CA ARG A 599 -20.52 -22.87 21.33
C ARG A 599 -20.85 -24.35 21.18
N HIS A 600 -21.49 -24.70 20.06
CA HIS A 600 -21.88 -26.08 19.77
C HIS A 600 -20.67 -26.94 19.42
N LEU A 601 -19.70 -26.42 18.66
CA LEU A 601 -18.45 -27.13 18.40
C LEU A 601 -17.69 -27.41 19.71
N TRP A 602 -17.59 -26.44 20.63
CA TRP A 602 -16.93 -26.63 21.93
C TRP A 602 -17.64 -27.65 22.82
N SER A 603 -18.92 -27.91 22.60
CA SER A 603 -19.66 -28.95 23.33
C SER A 603 -19.23 -30.38 22.99
N THR A 604 -18.46 -30.56 21.91
CA THR A 604 -17.84 -31.84 21.50
C THR A 604 -16.44 -31.98 22.13
N ASP A 605 -15.37 -31.93 21.34
CA ASP A 605 -13.95 -32.04 21.73
C ASP A 605 -13.40 -30.82 22.51
N GLY A 606 -14.26 -29.91 22.95
CA GLY A 606 -13.88 -28.80 23.82
C GLY A 606 -13.82 -29.20 25.29
N SER A 607 -12.81 -28.73 26.00
CA SER A 607 -12.67 -28.88 27.45
C SER A 607 -12.82 -27.52 28.13
N LEU A 608 -13.68 -27.48 29.14
CA LEU A 608 -13.82 -26.37 30.09
C LEU A 608 -13.65 -26.95 31.48
N LYS A 609 -12.63 -26.51 32.21
CA LYS A 609 -12.46 -26.90 33.61
C LYS A 609 -11.65 -25.89 34.41
N LEU A 610 -11.99 -25.75 35.68
CA LEU A 610 -11.13 -25.11 36.66
C LEU A 610 -10.15 -26.16 37.18
N VAL A 611 -8.88 -26.09 36.76
CA VAL A 611 -7.85 -27.03 37.22
C VAL A 611 -7.53 -26.71 38.68
N GLN A 612 -7.91 -27.60 39.59
CA GLN A 612 -7.65 -27.45 41.01
C GLN A 612 -6.19 -27.82 41.35
N GLY A 613 -5.58 -27.05 42.26
CA GLY A 613 -4.19 -27.19 42.68
C GLY A 613 -3.77 -26.05 43.60
N LYS A 614 -2.46 -25.95 43.94
CA LYS A 614 -1.91 -24.87 44.79
C LYS A 614 -2.23 -23.46 44.27
N SER A 615 -2.40 -23.31 42.96
CA SER A 615 -2.91 -22.11 42.30
C SER A 615 -3.97 -22.55 41.28
N PRO A 616 -5.28 -22.44 41.61
CA PRO A 616 -6.34 -22.83 40.70
C PRO A 616 -6.27 -21.99 39.43
N ARG A 617 -6.51 -22.61 38.27
CA ARG A 617 -6.47 -21.91 36.99
C ARG A 617 -7.58 -22.38 36.04
N PRO A 618 -8.33 -21.45 35.42
CA PRO A 618 -9.31 -21.81 34.41
C PRO A 618 -8.60 -22.29 33.16
N MET A 619 -9.14 -23.33 32.54
CA MET A 619 -8.62 -23.88 31.31
C MET A 619 -9.77 -24.12 30.33
N ALA A 620 -9.71 -23.41 29.21
CA ALA A 620 -10.59 -23.58 28.07
C ALA A 620 -9.73 -23.93 26.84
N TYR A 621 -9.90 -25.12 26.29
CA TYR A 621 -9.22 -25.50 25.05
C TYR A 621 -10.12 -26.38 24.17
N TYR A 622 -9.86 -26.36 22.88
CA TYR A 622 -10.43 -27.27 21.89
C TYR A 622 -9.32 -28.15 21.32
N SER A 623 -9.53 -29.47 21.28
CA SER A 623 -8.56 -30.43 20.74
C SER A 623 -9.04 -31.05 19.44
N SER A 624 -8.16 -31.20 18.45
CA SER A 624 -8.47 -31.91 17.22
C SER A 624 -7.26 -32.64 16.65
N SER A 625 -7.49 -33.78 15.99
CA SER A 625 -6.46 -34.44 15.18
C SER A 625 -6.22 -33.76 13.82
N SER A 626 -7.09 -32.82 13.42
CA SER A 626 -6.93 -32.04 12.18
C SER A 626 -6.26 -30.70 12.49
N LEU A 627 -5.08 -30.48 11.90
CA LEU A 627 -4.39 -29.19 11.97
C LEU A 627 -5.23 -28.07 11.34
N ARG A 628 -5.87 -28.35 10.20
CA ARG A 628 -6.70 -27.38 9.47
C ARG A 628 -7.90 -26.95 10.31
N LEU A 629 -8.62 -27.90 10.92
CA LEU A 629 -9.73 -27.59 11.83
C LEU A 629 -9.27 -26.75 13.03
N ALA A 630 -8.13 -27.08 13.63
CA ALA A 630 -7.59 -26.31 14.74
C ALA A 630 -7.19 -24.88 14.33
N GLN A 631 -6.60 -24.69 13.15
CA GLN A 631 -6.31 -23.38 12.57
C GLN A 631 -7.58 -22.59 12.28
N ASP A 632 -8.60 -23.24 11.70
CA ASP A 632 -9.90 -22.63 11.42
C ASP A 632 -10.59 -22.16 12.70
N VAL A 633 -10.59 -22.97 13.76
CA VAL A 633 -11.12 -22.59 15.08
C VAL A 633 -10.35 -21.39 15.65
N GLN A 634 -9.00 -21.41 15.56
CA GLN A 634 -8.18 -20.28 15.99
C GLN A 634 -8.50 -18.99 15.21
N SER A 635 -8.87 -19.10 13.95
CA SER A 635 -9.25 -17.97 13.11
C SER A 635 -10.68 -17.47 13.36
N LEU A 636 -11.64 -18.36 13.60
CA LEU A 636 -12.99 -17.97 14.02
C LEU A 636 -13.00 -17.28 15.39
N LEU A 637 -12.16 -17.74 16.33
CA LEU A 637 -12.00 -17.07 17.62
C LEU A 637 -11.58 -15.60 17.43
N LEU A 638 -10.75 -15.30 16.44
CA LEU A 638 -10.30 -13.94 16.16
C LEU A 638 -11.44 -13.01 15.68
N ARG A 639 -12.49 -13.57 15.05
CA ARG A 639 -13.69 -12.86 14.61
C ARG A 639 -14.66 -12.52 15.74
N VAL A 640 -14.57 -13.27 16.84
CA VAL A 640 -15.24 -12.99 18.12
C VAL A 640 -14.28 -12.34 19.13
N GLU A 641 -13.18 -11.75 18.61
CA GLU A 641 -12.18 -10.97 19.34
C GLU A 641 -11.46 -11.73 20.48
N ILE A 642 -11.25 -13.03 20.30
CA ILE A 642 -10.53 -13.92 21.21
C ILE A 642 -9.24 -14.41 20.55
N ASN A 643 -8.10 -14.19 21.20
CA ASN A 643 -6.80 -14.65 20.72
C ASN A 643 -6.43 -16.01 21.33
N GLY A 644 -6.74 -17.08 20.58
CA GLY A 644 -6.40 -18.47 20.93
C GLY A 644 -4.96 -18.84 20.57
N LYS A 645 -4.32 -19.66 21.40
CA LYS A 645 -2.98 -20.24 21.14
C LYS A 645 -3.12 -21.65 20.56
N LEU A 646 -2.54 -21.88 19.40
CA LEU A 646 -2.42 -23.21 18.79
C LEU A 646 -1.13 -23.90 19.27
N SER A 647 -1.24 -25.16 19.67
CA SER A 647 -0.10 -25.96 20.11
C SER A 647 -0.25 -27.42 19.69
N LYS A 648 0.87 -28.05 19.34
CA LYS A 648 0.93 -29.46 18.92
C LYS A 648 1.29 -30.34 20.13
N HIS A 649 0.50 -31.36 20.40
CA HIS A 649 0.68 -32.34 21.47
C HIS A 649 0.84 -33.74 20.88
N SER A 650 2.04 -34.31 20.99
CA SER A 650 2.25 -35.66 20.49
C SER A 650 1.61 -36.71 21.39
N GLN A 651 1.02 -37.74 20.78
CA GLN A 651 0.34 -38.84 21.47
C GLN A 651 1.22 -40.10 21.62
N THR A 652 2.53 -40.01 21.33
CA THR A 652 3.57 -41.04 21.55
C THR A 652 3.04 -42.48 21.63
N GLY A 653 2.72 -43.07 20.47
CA GLY A 653 2.30 -44.48 20.36
C GLY A 653 0.81 -44.77 20.63
N LYS A 654 0.00 -43.78 21.02
CA LYS A 654 -1.45 -43.93 21.29
C LYS A 654 -2.36 -43.41 20.17
N GLY A 655 -1.80 -42.84 19.10
CA GLY A 655 -2.56 -42.30 17.97
C GLY A 655 -1.87 -41.15 17.26
N ARG A 656 -2.63 -40.40 16.45
CA ARG A 656 -2.16 -39.19 15.77
C ARG A 656 -1.93 -38.06 16.76
N ASP A 657 -0.99 -37.18 16.45
CA ASP A 657 -0.76 -35.95 17.21
C ASP A 657 -2.06 -35.12 17.28
N GLN A 658 -2.25 -34.43 18.40
CA GLN A 658 -3.40 -33.58 18.67
C GLN A 658 -2.99 -32.11 18.63
N TYR A 659 -3.88 -31.27 18.10
CA TYR A 659 -3.70 -29.83 18.01
C TYR A 659 -4.67 -29.16 18.95
N HIS A 660 -4.15 -28.43 19.93
CA HIS A 660 -4.93 -27.76 20.96
C HIS A 660 -5.00 -26.27 20.68
N VAL A 661 -6.22 -25.72 20.57
CA VAL A 661 -6.49 -24.28 20.57
C VAL A 661 -6.87 -23.89 21.99
N THR A 662 -5.96 -23.24 22.70
CA THR A 662 -6.13 -22.89 24.12
C THR A 662 -6.47 -21.40 24.26
N ILE A 663 -7.47 -21.11 25.07
CA ILE A 663 -7.86 -19.75 25.46
C ILE A 663 -7.31 -19.50 26.86
N THR A 664 -6.54 -18.42 26.99
CA THR A 664 -5.86 -18.03 28.23
C THR A 664 -6.01 -16.54 28.47
N GLY A 665 -5.86 -16.11 29.72
CA GLY A 665 -6.00 -14.70 30.10
C GLY A 665 -7.44 -14.35 30.45
N LYS A 666 -7.59 -13.46 31.43
CA LYS A 666 -8.91 -13.10 31.99
C LYS A 666 -9.82 -12.43 30.97
N SER A 667 -9.28 -11.55 30.12
CA SER A 667 -10.06 -10.82 29.10
C SER A 667 -10.70 -11.79 28.09
N ASP A 668 -9.89 -12.66 27.48
CA ASP A 668 -10.34 -13.62 26.48
C ASP A 668 -11.26 -14.70 27.07
N LEU A 669 -10.97 -15.18 28.28
CA LEU A 669 -11.85 -16.13 28.96
C LEU A 669 -13.19 -15.49 29.33
N LYS A 670 -13.21 -14.22 29.73
CA LYS A 670 -14.45 -13.47 29.98
C LYS A 670 -15.28 -13.35 28.71
N LYS A 671 -14.66 -12.94 27.58
CA LYS A 671 -15.32 -12.93 26.26
C LYS A 671 -15.84 -14.30 25.87
N PHE A 672 -15.06 -15.36 26.12
CA PHE A 672 -15.53 -16.74 25.88
C PHE A 672 -16.78 -17.05 26.70
N THR A 673 -16.79 -16.74 28.00
CA THR A 673 -17.96 -17.03 28.86
C THR A 673 -19.20 -16.21 28.50
N GLU A 674 -19.03 -14.98 28.03
CA GLU A 674 -20.14 -14.06 27.72
C GLU A 674 -20.70 -14.26 26.31
N ILE A 675 -19.83 -14.44 25.31
CA ILE A 675 -20.19 -14.45 23.89
C ILE A 675 -20.40 -15.89 23.40
N ILE A 676 -19.42 -16.77 23.63
CA ILE A 676 -19.47 -18.16 23.15
C ILE A 676 -20.29 -19.01 24.10
N GLY A 677 -20.00 -19.02 25.41
CA GLY A 677 -20.71 -19.83 26.40
C GLY A 677 -20.50 -21.34 26.23
N ALA A 678 -21.45 -22.13 26.74
CA ALA A 678 -21.42 -23.59 26.72
C ALA A 678 -22.82 -24.16 26.51
N VAL A 679 -22.88 -25.43 26.07
CA VAL A 679 -24.10 -26.22 25.89
C VAL A 679 -23.88 -27.58 26.56
N GLY A 680 -24.95 -28.16 27.10
CA GLY A 680 -24.90 -29.36 27.93
C GLY A 680 -24.73 -29.02 29.41
N SER A 681 -25.43 -29.75 30.26
CA SER A 681 -25.46 -29.55 31.71
C SER A 681 -24.06 -29.56 32.33
N TYR A 682 -23.21 -30.50 31.95
CA TYR A 682 -21.84 -30.64 32.47
C TYR A 682 -20.95 -29.42 32.14
N LYS A 683 -20.94 -28.99 30.87
CA LYS A 683 -20.11 -27.86 30.42
C LYS A 683 -20.66 -26.52 30.90
N THR A 684 -21.98 -26.40 31.05
CA THR A 684 -22.63 -25.19 31.59
C THR A 684 -22.25 -25.00 33.06
N GLN A 685 -22.23 -26.07 33.86
CA GLN A 685 -21.74 -26.03 35.24
C GLN A 685 -20.25 -25.63 35.29
N SER A 686 -19.42 -26.25 34.47
CA SER A 686 -17.98 -25.93 34.38
C SER A 686 -17.73 -24.48 33.95
N LEU A 687 -18.57 -23.94 33.06
CA LEU A 687 -18.52 -22.55 32.64
C LEU A 687 -18.87 -21.60 33.80
N GLN A 688 -19.89 -21.92 34.59
CA GLN A 688 -20.27 -21.14 35.78
C GLN A 688 -19.13 -21.08 36.79
N GLU A 689 -18.46 -22.20 37.07
CA GLU A 689 -17.28 -22.24 37.95
C GLU A 689 -16.15 -21.31 37.46
N ILE A 690 -15.88 -21.32 36.15
CA ILE A 690 -14.88 -20.42 35.54
C ILE A 690 -15.34 -18.97 35.66
N THR A 691 -16.59 -18.65 35.37
CA THR A 691 -17.14 -17.28 35.46
C THR A 691 -17.01 -16.73 36.89
N THR A 692 -17.40 -17.51 37.90
CA THR A 692 -17.24 -17.13 39.31
C THR A 692 -15.77 -16.93 39.68
N TYR A 693 -14.88 -17.81 39.22
CA TYR A 693 -13.44 -17.64 39.43
C TYR A 693 -12.92 -16.32 38.84
N LEU A 694 -13.30 -15.98 37.61
CA LEU A 694 -12.85 -14.77 36.92
C LEU A 694 -13.37 -13.47 37.56
N GLN A 695 -14.57 -13.49 38.15
CA GLN A 695 -15.11 -12.35 38.89
C GLN A 695 -14.27 -12.02 40.13
N ASN A 696 -13.76 -13.05 40.81
CA ASN A 696 -13.07 -12.91 42.10
C ASN A 696 -11.55 -12.72 42.00
N HIS A 697 -10.94 -12.81 40.80
CA HIS A 697 -9.49 -12.71 40.62
C HIS A 697 -9.10 -11.56 39.70
N GLN A 698 -8.03 -10.82 40.01
CA GLN A 698 -7.52 -9.75 39.15
C GLN A 698 -6.86 -10.30 37.86
N ALA A 699 -6.94 -9.50 36.78
CA ALA A 699 -6.35 -9.87 35.51
C ALA A 699 -4.81 -9.82 35.57
N ASN A 700 -4.14 -10.76 34.92
CA ASN A 700 -2.71 -10.66 34.67
C ASN A 700 -2.49 -9.78 33.41
N PRO A 701 -1.73 -8.66 33.49
CA PRO A 701 -1.54 -7.72 32.38
C PRO A 701 -0.59 -8.22 31.26
N ASN A 702 -0.05 -9.44 31.35
CA ASN A 702 0.99 -9.94 30.46
C ASN A 702 0.50 -10.53 29.12
N LYS A 703 -0.70 -10.18 28.64
CA LYS A 703 -1.26 -10.63 27.34
C LYS A 703 -1.77 -9.43 26.55
N ASP A 704 -1.66 -9.46 25.22
CA ASP A 704 -1.94 -8.29 24.34
C ASP A 704 -1.08 -7.08 24.74
N ILE A 705 0.24 -7.29 24.63
CA ILE A 705 1.28 -6.36 25.08
C ILE A 705 1.89 -5.61 23.90
N ILE A 706 2.41 -4.42 24.18
CA ILE A 706 3.22 -3.61 23.28
C ILE A 706 4.69 -3.84 23.66
N PRO A 707 5.58 -4.18 22.71
CA PRO A 707 6.99 -4.49 22.97
C PRO A 707 7.72 -3.36 23.69
N ASN A 708 8.65 -3.70 24.57
CA ASN A 708 9.38 -2.74 25.40
C ASN A 708 10.23 -1.73 24.59
N ASP A 709 10.53 -2.02 23.32
CA ASP A 709 11.25 -1.12 22.43
C ASP A 709 10.62 0.27 22.34
N ILE A 710 9.30 0.38 22.50
CA ILE A 710 8.57 1.65 22.46
C ILE A 710 9.03 2.64 23.53
N TRP A 711 9.61 2.17 24.63
CA TRP A 711 10.21 3.04 25.64
C TRP A 711 11.32 3.89 25.04
N ARG A 712 12.18 3.29 24.22
CA ARG A 712 13.32 3.99 23.61
C ARG A 712 12.92 4.73 22.34
N LEU A 713 12.04 4.13 21.53
CA LEU A 713 11.61 4.70 20.26
C LEU A 713 10.73 5.95 20.43
N TYR A 714 9.81 5.93 21.39
CA TYR A 714 8.79 6.99 21.52
C TYR A 714 8.81 7.65 22.90
N ALA A 715 8.80 6.85 23.99
CA ALA A 715 8.59 7.42 25.33
C ALA A 715 9.77 8.29 25.80
N VAL A 716 11.02 7.85 25.62
CA VAL A 716 12.21 8.62 26.02
C VAL A 716 12.37 9.91 25.22
N PRO A 717 12.21 9.94 23.88
CA PRO A 717 12.15 11.19 23.12
C PRO A 717 11.05 12.15 23.60
N ALA A 718 9.82 11.66 23.78
CA ALA A 718 8.70 12.49 24.23
C ALA A 718 8.91 13.04 25.65
N MET A 719 9.51 12.26 26.55
CA MET A 719 9.92 12.74 27.88
C MET A 719 10.93 13.88 27.81
N LYS A 720 11.90 13.82 26.88
CA LYS A 720 12.89 14.89 26.71
C LYS A 720 12.23 16.18 26.20
N GLN A 721 11.30 16.05 25.25
CA GLN A 721 10.58 17.18 24.68
C GLN A 721 9.67 17.87 25.70
N SER A 722 9.00 17.09 26.57
CA SER A 722 8.14 17.59 27.63
C SER A 722 8.90 18.04 28.90
N GLY A 723 10.21 17.86 28.96
CA GLY A 723 11.03 18.18 30.15
C GLY A 723 10.76 17.27 31.36
N LEU A 724 10.06 16.14 31.18
CA LEU A 724 9.72 15.22 32.26
C LEU A 724 10.88 14.29 32.62
N THR A 725 11.24 14.25 33.90
CA THR A 725 12.23 13.28 34.39
C THR A 725 11.63 11.87 34.48
N THR A 726 12.47 10.83 34.40
CA THR A 726 12.06 9.42 34.62
C THR A 726 11.35 9.21 35.95
N ARG A 727 11.74 9.95 36.99
CA ARG A 727 11.11 9.87 38.31
C ARG A 727 9.69 10.45 38.31
N GLN A 728 9.49 11.59 37.65
CA GLN A 728 8.17 12.22 37.51
C GLN A 728 7.23 11.37 36.66
N MET A 729 7.70 10.86 35.52
CA MET A 729 6.90 9.98 34.66
C MET A 729 6.48 8.69 35.40
N GLN A 730 7.40 8.05 36.13
CA GLN A 730 7.07 6.84 36.89
C GLN A 730 6.08 7.11 38.02
N ALA A 731 6.22 8.24 38.72
CA ALA A 731 5.26 8.66 39.72
C ALA A 731 3.87 8.92 39.11
N ALA A 732 3.80 9.57 37.94
CA ALA A 732 2.55 9.81 37.22
C ALA A 732 1.87 8.50 36.75
N LEU A 733 2.66 7.48 36.40
CA LEU A 733 2.15 6.12 36.13
C LEU A 733 1.74 5.34 37.39
N GLY A 734 1.97 5.88 38.58
CA GLY A 734 1.71 5.19 39.86
C GLY A 734 2.74 4.12 40.23
N ASN A 735 3.93 4.15 39.63
CA ASN A 735 5.01 3.21 39.93
C ASN A 735 6.00 3.79 40.95
N GLN A 736 6.58 2.93 41.80
CA GLN A 736 7.76 3.30 42.57
C GLN A 736 8.96 3.51 41.63
N TYR A 737 9.80 4.49 41.97
CA TYR A 737 10.97 4.80 41.15
C TYR A 737 11.94 3.61 41.11
N CYS A 738 12.19 3.08 39.92
CA CYS A 738 13.04 1.92 39.69
C CYS A 738 14.13 2.18 38.64
N GLY A 739 14.45 3.45 38.38
CA GLY A 739 15.40 3.86 37.35
C GLY A 739 14.96 3.41 35.95
N THR A 740 15.91 3.00 35.12
CA THR A 740 15.64 2.56 33.72
C THR A 740 15.22 1.09 33.62
N SER A 741 15.09 0.37 34.74
CA SER A 741 14.67 -1.04 34.73
C SER A 741 13.27 -1.20 34.14
N LEU A 742 12.39 -0.20 34.31
CA LEU A 742 11.07 -0.15 33.70
C LEU A 742 11.10 -0.28 32.17
N TYR A 743 12.14 0.24 31.52
CA TYR A 743 12.27 0.23 30.06
C TYR A 743 12.52 -1.16 29.48
N LYS A 744 12.82 -2.15 30.32
CA LYS A 744 12.94 -3.56 29.91
C LYS A 744 11.58 -4.29 29.91
N SER A 745 10.53 -3.67 30.44
CA SER A 745 9.21 -4.28 30.56
C SER A 745 8.30 -3.91 29.39
N ASN A 746 7.59 -4.92 28.88
CA ASN A 746 6.53 -4.69 27.89
C ASN A 746 5.37 -3.92 28.52
N LEU A 747 4.60 -3.22 27.69
CA LEU A 747 3.50 -2.37 28.13
C LEU A 747 2.16 -3.03 27.81
N SER A 748 1.28 -3.16 28.81
CA SER A 748 -0.15 -3.43 28.54
C SER A 748 -0.78 -2.21 27.89
N ARG A 749 -1.82 -2.40 27.05
CA ARG A 749 -2.53 -1.28 26.40
C ARG A 749 -3.01 -0.19 27.36
N GLU A 750 -3.58 -0.55 28.51
CA GLU A 750 -4.03 0.44 29.51
C GLU A 750 -2.86 1.31 30.02
N ARG A 751 -1.69 0.69 30.27
CA ARG A 751 -0.48 1.41 30.67
C ARG A 751 0.11 2.23 29.54
N ALA A 752 0.06 1.74 28.30
CA ALA A 752 0.49 2.50 27.14
C ALA A 752 -0.40 3.73 26.91
N ASN A 753 -1.72 3.60 27.06
CA ASN A 753 -2.65 4.72 26.94
C ASN A 753 -2.35 5.81 28.00
N LYS A 754 -2.25 5.41 29.27
CA LYS A 754 -1.83 6.32 30.36
C LYS A 754 -0.46 6.97 30.08
N LEU A 755 0.50 6.22 29.55
CA LEU A 755 1.82 6.75 29.20
C LEU A 755 1.74 7.75 28.05
N GLY A 756 0.92 7.47 27.03
CA GLY A 756 0.65 8.38 25.92
C GLY A 756 0.04 9.70 26.38
N ASP A 757 -0.92 9.65 27.30
CA ASP A 757 -1.54 10.84 27.90
C ASP A 757 -0.54 11.66 28.73
N ILE A 758 0.27 11.00 29.56
CA ILE A 758 1.27 11.67 30.42
C ILE A 758 2.36 12.36 29.58
N LEU A 759 2.74 11.77 28.45
CA LEU A 759 3.82 12.26 27.59
C LEU A 759 3.31 13.08 26.40
N GLU A 760 1.99 13.25 26.26
CA GLU A 760 1.33 13.87 25.11
C GLU A 760 1.82 13.30 23.76
N CYS A 761 2.04 11.98 23.71
CA CYS A 761 2.64 11.29 22.58
C CYS A 761 1.60 10.49 21.79
N SER A 762 1.19 11.03 20.64
CA SER A 762 0.18 10.43 19.76
C SER A 762 0.59 9.04 19.25
N GLN A 763 1.89 8.79 19.00
CA GLN A 763 2.37 7.48 18.54
C GLN A 763 2.11 6.38 19.58
N ILE A 764 2.29 6.67 20.87
CA ILE A 764 2.03 5.71 21.95
C ILE A 764 0.52 5.49 22.10
N GLN A 765 -0.28 6.54 21.97
CA GLN A 765 -1.75 6.43 21.99
C GLN A 765 -2.26 5.58 20.82
N HIS A 766 -1.78 5.81 19.59
CA HIS A 766 -2.14 5.01 18.42
C HIS A 766 -1.76 3.53 18.62
N LEU A 767 -0.60 3.24 19.19
CA LEU A 767 -0.20 1.86 19.52
C LEU A 767 -1.09 1.23 20.59
N ALA A 768 -1.52 2.00 21.60
CA ALA A 768 -2.43 1.53 22.64
C ALA A 768 -3.80 1.14 22.07
N ASP A 769 -4.34 1.96 21.17
CA ASP A 769 -5.65 1.77 20.56
C ASP A 769 -5.63 0.93 19.27
N SER A 770 -4.44 0.54 18.80
CA SER A 770 -4.24 -0.20 17.54
C SER A 770 -5.01 -1.50 17.40
N ASP A 771 -5.25 -1.90 16.15
CA ASP A 771 -5.83 -3.19 15.77
C ASP A 771 -4.77 -4.30 15.61
N ILE A 772 -3.54 -4.05 16.05
CA ILE A 772 -2.40 -4.97 15.95
C ILE A 772 -2.18 -5.68 17.27
N TYR A 773 -2.02 -7.00 17.22
CA TYR A 773 -1.48 -7.82 18.30
C TYR A 773 0.00 -8.12 18.01
N TRP A 774 0.89 -7.73 18.91
CA TRP A 774 2.31 -8.04 18.80
C TRP A 774 2.59 -9.46 19.31
N ASP A 775 3.03 -10.35 18.43
CA ASP A 775 3.37 -11.72 18.81
C ASP A 775 4.83 -12.05 18.52
N GLU A 776 5.39 -12.86 19.40
CA GLU A 776 6.81 -13.20 19.40
C GLU A 776 7.10 -14.29 18.37
N VAL A 777 8.17 -14.11 17.60
CA VAL A 777 8.70 -15.11 16.68
C VAL A 777 9.41 -16.20 17.48
N MET A 778 8.93 -17.44 17.38
CA MET A 778 9.47 -18.60 18.10
C MET A 778 10.40 -19.45 17.27
N ALA A 779 10.21 -19.49 15.94
CA ALA A 779 11.04 -20.27 15.03
C ALA A 779 11.02 -19.71 13.61
N ILE A 780 12.17 -19.76 12.95
CA ILE A 780 12.35 -19.53 11.51
C ILE A 780 13.17 -20.69 10.98
N GLN A 781 12.63 -21.46 10.03
CA GLN A 781 13.24 -22.69 9.53
C GLN A 781 13.19 -22.73 8.00
N ALA A 782 14.26 -23.17 7.33
CA ALA A 782 14.22 -23.40 5.88
C ALA A 782 13.18 -24.48 5.55
N ASP A 783 12.36 -24.26 4.52
CA ASP A 783 11.19 -25.11 4.18
C ASP A 783 11.09 -25.40 2.68
N GLY A 784 12.25 -25.69 2.08
CA GLY A 784 12.43 -26.11 0.70
C GLY A 784 12.21 -25.00 -0.33
N GLU A 785 12.09 -25.40 -1.60
CA GLU A 785 11.71 -24.54 -2.71
C GLU A 785 10.26 -24.81 -3.13
N THR A 786 9.50 -23.76 -3.41
CA THR A 786 8.11 -23.87 -3.88
C THR A 786 7.79 -22.72 -4.81
N GLU A 787 6.74 -22.86 -5.61
CA GLU A 787 6.17 -21.73 -6.32
C GLU A 787 5.66 -20.69 -5.32
N VAL A 788 6.04 -19.43 -5.54
CA VAL A 788 5.74 -18.30 -4.66
C VAL A 788 5.03 -17.18 -5.41
N TYR A 789 4.13 -16.52 -4.70
CA TYR A 789 3.18 -15.58 -5.24
C TYR A 789 3.25 -14.26 -4.47
N ASP A 790 2.74 -13.22 -5.10
CA ASP A 790 2.52 -11.94 -4.47
C ASP A 790 1.27 -11.29 -5.04
N LEU A 791 0.73 -10.32 -4.32
CA LEU A 791 -0.44 -9.55 -4.74
C LEU A 791 -0.19 -8.05 -4.54
N THR A 792 -0.86 -7.23 -5.33
CA THR A 792 -0.77 -5.77 -5.25
C THR A 792 -2.01 -5.22 -4.59
N VAL A 793 -1.80 -4.50 -3.50
CA VAL A 793 -2.81 -3.77 -2.73
C VAL A 793 -2.61 -2.30 -3.01
N ASP A 794 -3.65 -1.64 -3.51
CA ASP A 794 -3.65 -0.20 -3.75
C ASP A 794 -3.58 0.59 -2.44
N LYS A 795 -2.81 1.69 -2.45
CA LYS A 795 -2.59 2.66 -1.35
C LYS A 795 -1.88 2.13 -0.10
N LEU A 796 -2.34 1.03 0.50
CA LEU A 796 -1.88 0.59 1.84
C LEU A 796 -0.69 -0.39 1.79
N HIS A 797 -0.43 -1.03 0.66
CA HIS A 797 0.76 -1.84 0.41
C HIS A 797 1.00 -3.04 1.35
N ASN A 798 -0.01 -3.48 2.09
CA ASN A 798 0.05 -4.66 2.96
C ASN A 798 -1.30 -5.38 3.00
N PHE A 799 -1.32 -6.60 3.51
CA PHE A 799 -2.52 -7.41 3.66
C PHE A 799 -2.36 -8.45 4.77
N ILE A 800 -3.43 -9.18 5.07
CA ILE A 800 -3.40 -10.27 6.03
C ILE A 800 -3.30 -11.61 5.31
N ALA A 801 -2.26 -12.39 5.64
CA ALA A 801 -2.09 -13.77 5.21
C ALA A 801 -1.81 -14.68 6.42
N ASN A 802 -2.48 -15.83 6.50
CA ASN A 802 -2.37 -16.77 7.64
C ASN A 802 -2.57 -16.11 9.02
N ASN A 803 -3.37 -15.03 9.06
CA ASN A 803 -3.57 -14.18 10.24
C ASN A 803 -2.27 -13.54 10.77
N ILE A 804 -1.41 -13.11 9.85
CA ILE A 804 -0.22 -12.28 10.06
C ILE A 804 -0.31 -11.11 9.07
N ILE A 805 0.12 -9.91 9.48
CA ILE A 805 0.16 -8.73 8.61
C ILE A 805 1.47 -8.76 7.81
N VAL A 806 1.36 -8.74 6.49
CA VAL A 806 2.45 -8.95 5.53
C VAL A 806 2.49 -7.86 4.45
N HIS A 807 3.68 -7.54 3.97
CA HIS A 807 3.91 -6.47 2.99
C HIS A 807 3.76 -6.97 1.54
N ASN A 808 3.43 -6.09 0.59
CA ASN A 808 3.37 -6.41 -0.85
C ASN A 808 4.58 -5.90 -1.67
N SER A 809 4.66 -6.17 -2.98
CA SER A 809 5.75 -5.67 -3.83
C SER A 809 5.58 -4.21 -4.32
N ILE A 810 6.69 -3.48 -4.39
CA ILE A 810 6.81 -2.02 -4.67
C ILE A 810 6.99 -1.67 -6.17
N GLU A 811 7.02 -2.65 -7.05
CA GLU A 811 7.42 -2.52 -8.47
C GLU A 811 6.41 -1.80 -9.40
N GLN A 812 5.34 -1.20 -8.88
CA GLN A 812 4.16 -0.83 -9.68
C GLN A 812 4.36 0.44 -10.54
N ASP A 813 5.15 1.42 -10.10
CA ASP A 813 5.14 2.78 -10.68
C ASP A 813 5.95 2.97 -11.97
N ALA A 814 6.91 2.08 -12.27
CA ALA A 814 7.70 2.15 -13.49
C ALA A 814 6.92 1.59 -14.69
N ASP A 815 6.96 2.27 -15.84
CA ASP A 815 6.26 1.86 -17.05
C ASP A 815 7.11 0.88 -17.88
N LEU A 816 8.44 1.04 -17.85
CA LEU A 816 9.42 0.18 -18.52
C LEU A 816 10.55 -0.19 -17.55
N ILE A 817 10.91 -1.47 -17.48
CA ILE A 817 12.05 -1.96 -16.69
C ILE A 817 12.97 -2.78 -17.59
N MET A 818 14.22 -2.33 -17.67
CA MET A 818 15.29 -2.94 -18.43
C MET A 818 16.38 -3.45 -17.47
N MET A 819 16.87 -4.67 -17.69
CA MET A 819 17.96 -5.26 -16.94
C MET A 819 19.15 -5.54 -17.83
N LEU A 820 20.34 -5.11 -17.41
CA LEU A 820 21.58 -5.33 -18.12
C LEU A 820 22.29 -6.57 -17.62
N TYR A 821 22.67 -7.43 -18.55
CA TYR A 821 23.45 -8.63 -18.31
C TYR A 821 24.59 -8.78 -19.31
N ARG A 822 25.78 -9.15 -18.83
CA ARG A 822 26.93 -9.49 -19.66
C ARG A 822 27.48 -10.83 -19.20
N ASP A 823 27.38 -11.83 -20.06
CA ASP A 823 27.80 -13.19 -19.72
C ASP A 823 29.31 -13.28 -19.47
N GLU A 824 30.10 -12.55 -20.28
CA GLU A 824 31.57 -12.48 -20.17
C GLU A 824 32.09 -12.02 -18.79
N TYR A 825 31.27 -11.29 -18.03
CA TYR A 825 31.64 -10.86 -16.68
C TYR A 825 31.71 -12.04 -15.70
N TYR A 826 30.87 -13.06 -15.91
CA TYR A 826 30.82 -14.25 -15.07
C TYR A 826 31.55 -15.44 -15.69
N ASN A 827 31.62 -15.50 -17.02
CA ASN A 827 32.19 -16.59 -17.81
C ASN A 827 33.24 -16.01 -18.78
N PRO A 828 34.54 -15.99 -18.41
CA PRO A 828 35.59 -15.39 -19.25
C PRO A 828 35.72 -16.01 -20.65
N ASP A 829 35.38 -17.29 -20.80
CA ASP A 829 35.44 -18.04 -22.06
C ASP A 829 34.12 -18.04 -22.84
N SER A 830 33.19 -17.14 -22.50
CA SER A 830 31.87 -17.07 -23.15
C SER A 830 31.97 -16.83 -24.66
N PRO A 831 31.20 -17.55 -25.49
CA PRO A 831 31.17 -17.32 -26.94
C PRO A 831 30.54 -15.96 -27.30
N ASP A 832 29.76 -15.38 -26.39
CA ASP A 832 29.08 -14.08 -26.53
C ASP A 832 29.95 -12.92 -26.00
N ARG A 833 31.28 -13.01 -26.14
CA ARG A 833 32.21 -11.98 -25.64
C ARG A 833 31.96 -10.62 -26.30
N GLY A 834 31.94 -9.56 -25.51
CA GLY A 834 31.58 -8.21 -25.94
C GLY A 834 30.08 -8.00 -26.21
N VAL A 835 29.22 -9.00 -26.01
CA VAL A 835 27.77 -8.84 -26.15
C VAL A 835 27.16 -8.51 -24.77
N ALA A 836 26.33 -7.48 -24.74
CA ALA A 836 25.51 -7.11 -23.59
C ALA A 836 24.04 -7.33 -23.92
N GLU A 837 23.32 -7.94 -23.01
CA GLU A 837 21.89 -8.16 -23.11
C GLU A 837 21.14 -7.07 -22.35
N VAL A 838 20.18 -6.44 -23.04
CA VAL A 838 19.17 -5.57 -22.45
C VAL A 838 17.88 -6.37 -22.36
N ILE A 839 17.55 -6.83 -21.16
CA ILE A 839 16.38 -7.67 -20.88
C ILE A 839 15.23 -6.76 -20.44
N ILE A 840 14.23 -6.58 -21.29
CA ILE A 840 13.00 -5.86 -20.96
C ILE A 840 12.13 -6.80 -20.14
N THR A 841 12.07 -6.58 -18.83
CA THR A 841 11.37 -7.46 -17.88
C THR A 841 9.96 -6.98 -17.55
N LYS A 842 9.69 -5.68 -17.73
CA LYS A 842 8.35 -5.06 -17.61
C LYS A 842 8.20 -4.02 -18.71
N HIS A 843 7.08 -4.03 -19.39
CA HIS A 843 6.69 -3.01 -20.36
C HIS A 843 5.17 -2.84 -20.29
N ARG A 844 4.69 -1.65 -19.90
CA ARG A 844 3.25 -1.42 -19.67
C ARG A 844 2.45 -1.39 -20.97
N ASN A 845 3.05 -0.91 -22.05
CA ASN A 845 2.38 -0.61 -23.32
C ASN A 845 2.89 -1.46 -24.49
N GLY A 846 3.67 -2.52 -24.25
CA GLY A 846 4.23 -3.35 -25.31
C GLY A 846 4.90 -4.63 -24.83
N PRO A 847 5.65 -5.32 -25.71
CA PRO A 847 6.21 -6.64 -25.42
C PRO A 847 7.42 -6.58 -24.48
N THR A 848 7.65 -7.68 -23.77
CA THR A 848 8.90 -7.97 -23.04
C THR A 848 9.80 -8.89 -23.87
N GLY A 849 11.10 -8.91 -23.58
CA GLY A 849 12.06 -9.70 -24.36
C GLY A 849 13.50 -9.33 -24.09
N THR A 850 14.43 -9.84 -24.88
CA THR A 850 15.87 -9.58 -24.72
C THR A 850 16.46 -9.05 -26.01
N ILE A 851 17.18 -7.94 -25.92
CA ILE A 851 17.91 -7.31 -27.02
C ILE A 851 19.40 -7.52 -26.79
N LYS A 852 20.16 -7.78 -27.86
CA LYS A 852 21.62 -7.91 -27.80
C LYS A 852 22.28 -6.68 -28.40
N LEU A 853 23.15 -6.04 -27.64
CA LEU A 853 23.98 -4.92 -28.07
C LEU A 853 25.46 -5.28 -27.98
N LEU A 854 26.29 -4.63 -28.78
CA LEU A 854 27.74 -4.74 -28.67
C LEU A 854 28.24 -3.74 -27.61
N PHE A 855 29.00 -4.22 -26.63
CA PHE A 855 29.63 -3.39 -25.60
C PHE A 855 31.16 -3.37 -25.78
N GLN A 856 31.71 -2.17 -25.94
CA GLN A 856 33.15 -1.92 -26.04
C GLN A 856 33.63 -1.32 -24.71
N PRO A 857 34.20 -2.14 -23.79
CA PRO A 857 34.58 -1.70 -22.44
C PRO A 857 35.63 -0.59 -22.46
N GLU A 858 36.56 -0.64 -23.41
CA GLU A 858 37.66 0.31 -23.60
C GLU A 858 37.17 1.76 -23.77
N PHE A 859 36.06 1.93 -24.51
CA PHE A 859 35.47 3.23 -24.83
C PHE A 859 34.19 3.51 -24.02
N THR A 860 33.81 2.61 -23.10
CA THR A 860 32.56 2.68 -22.34
C THR A 860 31.31 2.85 -23.22
N ARG A 861 31.31 2.16 -24.37
CA ARG A 861 30.39 2.42 -25.49
C ARG A 861 29.52 1.20 -25.82
N PHE A 862 28.24 1.45 -26.08
CA PHE A 862 27.28 0.50 -26.62
C PHE A 862 27.01 0.80 -28.10
N LEU A 863 26.83 -0.24 -28.91
CA LEU A 863 26.57 -0.18 -30.34
C LEU A 863 25.49 -1.19 -30.74
N ASN A 864 24.77 -0.92 -31.83
CA ASN A 864 23.90 -1.90 -32.45
C ASN A 864 24.71 -3.13 -32.90
N LEU A 865 24.19 -4.33 -32.62
CA LEU A 865 24.78 -5.56 -33.11
C LEU A 865 24.52 -5.68 -34.62
N LYS A 866 25.56 -5.92 -35.43
CA LYS A 866 25.37 -6.13 -36.88
C LYS A 866 24.49 -7.36 -37.10
N GLN A 867 23.30 -7.20 -37.67
CA GLN A 867 22.53 -8.34 -38.16
C GLN A 867 23.37 -9.08 -39.21
N SER A 868 23.67 -10.37 -38.98
CA SER A 868 24.04 -11.24 -40.08
C SER A 868 22.83 -11.28 -41.01
N ARG A 869 22.97 -10.74 -42.22
CA ARG A 869 21.99 -10.97 -43.29
C ARG A 869 21.92 -12.47 -43.55
N SER A 870 21.02 -13.15 -42.85
CA SER A 870 20.65 -14.53 -43.10
C SER A 870 19.31 -14.49 -43.84
N ASN A 871 19.43 -14.40 -45.16
CA ASN A 871 18.49 -14.79 -46.21
C ASN A 871 16.98 -14.91 -45.87
N TYR A 872 16.21 -14.04 -46.55
CA TYR A 872 14.80 -14.09 -46.94
C TYR A 872 13.72 -14.03 -45.85
#